data_AF-A0A9E0I6E0-F1
#
_entry.id   AF-A0A9E0I6E0-F1
#
_cell.length_a   1.000
_cell.length_b   1.000
_cell.length_c   1.000
_cell.angle_alpha   90.00
_cell.angle_beta   90.00
_cell.angle_gamma   90.00
#
_symmetry.space_group_name_H-M   'P 1'
#
loop_
_entity.id
_entity.type
_entity.pdbx_description
1 polymer ?
#
loop_
_entity_poly.entity_id
_entity_poly.type
_entity_poly.pdbx_seq_one_letter_code
_entity_poly.pdbx_strand_id
1 'polypeptide(L)'
;NYLTTSDFQKAIQDPASADFEYLATNVRHVVPPKASQLQCEQHGLFDDAIGSGDAARIKQAYATAAREAGTLYDAQAGSQIELVTPASVGAVAQTRSVPPALPSADHPTGERLVGGQYVLHREDQLLTPYLPDVAAGGFALRGMSMADLARIGITQPMILGPGAAVVPLPNKEELVLLVAHGKAWPDTLGLRIEVKERPHTLQDGPCEETFADDGRPQWDDGRRVLTLFLRKGHIARLRYASYLEPRYADHFGLPRWTDTDSDRHFVEELAVHGAHWMLTPYRALTLVHATQQPVCTPRLQKVTVQREQGSTHADLNGAVQLHGPSTGKFEVMAEWQEWIDDPQQPAPRRVTHQARLSEINLPDNGPNHFMLRDAALAMQAPVGNAFGGSDPTQRVPGHRHDFGDTRFRLVRYKLETTTRFREYLPPALYAQRELITRVGPEVLQCQALLGSDTDPGAPVLFNVAGASPHGVPVPSSAVPDVPAIVYVVPTFAWQRTPANASGPRTSVRLGNSLRVYLERPWFSSGDGELLGVVLHGDGSRFTDIQPTQVPYVTQWGLDPLFDSATPKHLTRVSDFPARVADATVPLLETGETVHVVGHRVQWDATRQLWYADIDLNTGNSYMPFVRLALVRYQPQALAHTRISRVVMADFAQLLPRRRAVLTKQGEVAHVTLHGPVPSQGPMLSSNDAPMLDGPPQRPGQTPIETGRNKVELVLQTRDPAIDSDLAWRDEGVLASGLASPQTGLLQPIVHSPWFTQPASPAPTEVTRPGHLGQPQVFHTELQLPRRPGIRPEVIVGVSDPAVWDVRATVKPPPGRPARLVLREFERYYTDRTVPAGPNIQGKGQRRRVIEERLVYSEFFDWP
;
A
#
# COMPACT_ATOMS: atom_id res chain seq x y z
N ASN A 1 1.09 -22.42 -25.43
CA ASN A 1 2.11 -23.47 -25.22
C ASN A 1 3.43 -22.74 -24.91
N TYR A 2 4.10 -23.00 -23.79
CA TYR A 2 5.33 -22.26 -23.43
C TYR A 2 6.49 -22.55 -24.40
N LEU A 3 6.46 -23.72 -25.04
CA LEU A 3 7.41 -24.13 -26.08
C LEU A 3 7.44 -23.18 -27.28
N THR A 4 6.39 -22.40 -27.53
CA THR A 4 6.33 -21.49 -28.69
C THR A 4 6.74 -20.06 -28.36
N THR A 5 7.14 -19.77 -27.12
CA THR A 5 7.59 -18.43 -26.74
C THR A 5 8.97 -18.15 -27.32
N SER A 6 9.23 -16.90 -27.71
CA SER A 6 10.51 -16.50 -28.30
C SER A 6 11.69 -16.79 -27.37
N ASP A 7 11.51 -16.56 -26.08
CA ASP A 7 12.56 -16.69 -25.09
C ASP A 7 12.89 -18.16 -24.83
N PHE A 8 11.86 -19.02 -24.78
CA PHE A 8 12.07 -20.46 -24.69
C PHE A 8 12.76 -21.01 -25.94
N GLN A 9 12.31 -20.62 -27.13
CA GLN A 9 12.92 -21.03 -28.40
C GLN A 9 14.39 -20.63 -28.54
N LYS A 10 14.76 -19.46 -28.00
CA LYS A 10 16.17 -19.05 -27.91
C LYS A 10 16.91 -19.86 -26.85
N ALA A 11 16.34 -20.02 -25.66
CA ALA A 11 17.00 -20.69 -24.55
C ALA A 11 17.35 -22.15 -24.83
N ILE A 12 16.52 -22.87 -25.61
CA ILE A 12 16.81 -24.27 -26.00
C ILE A 12 17.94 -24.39 -27.04
N GLN A 13 18.36 -23.30 -27.67
CA GLN A 13 19.51 -23.28 -28.57
C GLN A 13 20.84 -23.14 -27.82
N ASP A 14 20.81 -22.78 -26.53
CA ASP A 14 22.02 -22.63 -25.73
C ASP A 14 22.68 -23.99 -25.43
N PRO A 15 24.02 -24.05 -25.32
CA PRO A 15 24.75 -25.32 -25.16
C PRO A 15 24.27 -26.19 -23.99
N ALA A 16 23.94 -25.60 -22.84
CA ALA A 16 23.47 -26.34 -21.66
C ALA A 16 22.03 -26.86 -21.81
N SER A 17 21.23 -26.26 -22.69
CA SER A 17 19.85 -26.68 -22.95
C SER A 17 19.77 -27.77 -24.02
N ALA A 18 20.78 -27.86 -24.91
CA ALA A 18 20.91 -28.93 -25.90
C ALA A 18 21.05 -30.33 -25.26
N ASP A 19 21.36 -30.40 -23.96
CA ASP A 19 21.38 -31.64 -23.19
C ASP A 19 19.99 -32.28 -22.99
N PHE A 20 18.90 -31.53 -23.23
CA PHE A 20 17.52 -31.99 -23.01
C PHE A 20 16.61 -31.77 -24.21
N GLU A 21 15.80 -32.79 -24.55
CA GLU A 21 14.76 -32.69 -25.58
C GLU A 21 13.42 -32.26 -24.94
N TYR A 22 12.95 -31.06 -25.30
CA TYR A 22 11.69 -30.48 -24.80
C TYR A 22 10.54 -30.69 -25.79
N LEU A 23 9.61 -31.59 -25.46
CA LEU A 23 8.47 -31.95 -26.31
C LEU A 23 7.14 -31.63 -25.62
N ALA A 24 6.07 -31.49 -26.41
CA ALA A 24 4.71 -31.34 -25.89
C ALA A 24 4.19 -32.60 -25.17
N THR A 25 4.89 -33.71 -25.33
CA THR A 25 4.54 -35.01 -24.75
C THR A 25 5.82 -35.75 -24.39
N ASN A 26 5.86 -36.32 -23.18
CA ASN A 26 7.01 -37.11 -22.74
C ASN A 26 6.73 -38.60 -22.94
N VAL A 27 7.72 -39.32 -23.46
CA VAL A 27 7.57 -40.71 -23.87
C VAL A 27 8.64 -41.57 -23.19
N ARG A 28 8.23 -42.74 -22.68
CA ARG A 28 9.13 -43.74 -22.08
C ARG A 28 8.72 -45.14 -22.50
N HIS A 29 9.66 -45.91 -23.04
CA HIS A 29 9.48 -47.35 -23.25
C HIS A 29 9.59 -48.10 -21.92
N VAL A 30 8.66 -49.01 -21.68
CA VAL A 30 8.69 -49.96 -20.57
C VAL A 30 8.72 -51.34 -21.17
N VAL A 31 9.84 -52.04 -20.98
CA VAL A 31 10.13 -53.33 -21.61
C VAL A 31 10.05 -54.46 -20.59
N PRO A 32 9.72 -55.69 -21.01
CA PRO A 32 9.76 -56.86 -20.14
C PRO A 32 11.13 -57.03 -19.49
N PRO A 33 11.22 -57.48 -18.23
CA PRO A 33 12.50 -57.72 -17.60
C PRO A 33 13.28 -58.83 -18.31
N LYS A 34 14.60 -58.76 -18.28
CA LYS A 34 15.49 -59.75 -18.90
C LYS A 34 15.61 -60.98 -18.00
N ALA A 35 15.51 -62.16 -18.59
CA ALA A 35 15.77 -63.44 -17.94
C ALA A 35 17.04 -64.11 -18.51
N SER A 36 17.64 -64.98 -17.69
CA SER A 36 18.68 -65.90 -18.15
C SER A 36 18.08 -67.05 -18.95
N GLN A 37 18.90 -67.66 -19.79
CA GLN A 37 18.53 -68.85 -20.55
C GLN A 37 18.16 -70.00 -19.60
N LEU A 38 18.91 -70.17 -18.51
CA LEU A 38 18.62 -71.14 -17.45
C LEU A 38 17.24 -70.92 -16.80
N GLN A 39 16.86 -69.67 -16.51
CA GLN A 39 15.51 -69.39 -15.99
C GLN A 39 14.43 -69.75 -17.00
N CYS A 40 14.62 -69.42 -18.28
CA CYS A 40 13.69 -69.81 -19.32
C CYS A 40 13.55 -71.34 -19.45
N GLU A 41 14.65 -72.09 -19.31
CA GLU A 41 14.61 -73.57 -19.23
C GLU A 41 13.87 -74.07 -18.00
N GLN A 42 14.11 -73.51 -16.82
CA GLN A 42 13.41 -73.89 -15.59
C GLN A 42 11.89 -73.65 -15.66
N HIS A 43 11.46 -72.67 -16.45
CA HIS A 43 10.06 -72.42 -16.75
C HIS A 43 9.52 -73.25 -17.93
N GLY A 44 10.32 -74.19 -18.48
CA GLY A 44 9.94 -75.14 -19.52
C GLY A 44 9.81 -74.55 -20.92
N LEU A 45 10.36 -73.35 -21.18
CA LEU A 45 10.11 -72.62 -22.44
C LEU A 45 10.78 -73.24 -23.67
N PHE A 46 11.73 -74.15 -23.46
CA PHE A 46 12.41 -74.87 -24.52
C PHE A 46 12.00 -76.34 -24.63
N ASP A 47 11.17 -76.85 -23.70
CA ASP A 47 10.85 -78.29 -23.59
C ASP A 47 10.13 -78.83 -24.83
N ASP A 48 9.19 -78.08 -25.40
CA ASP A 48 8.48 -78.49 -26.62
C ASP A 48 9.45 -78.62 -27.81
N ALA A 49 10.37 -77.67 -27.97
CA ALA A 49 11.33 -77.70 -29.06
C ALA A 49 12.36 -78.83 -28.89
N ILE A 50 12.95 -78.97 -27.70
CA ILE A 50 13.95 -80.01 -27.39
C ILE A 50 13.32 -81.42 -27.40
N GLY A 51 12.13 -81.56 -26.84
CA GLY A 51 11.39 -82.82 -26.78
C GLY A 51 10.77 -83.26 -28.11
N SER A 52 10.66 -82.38 -29.10
CA SER A 52 10.05 -82.69 -30.40
C SER A 52 10.84 -83.67 -31.28
N GLY A 53 12.17 -83.75 -31.09
CA GLY A 53 13.07 -84.49 -31.98
C GLY A 53 13.26 -83.87 -33.38
N ASP A 54 12.61 -82.73 -33.68
CA ASP A 54 12.76 -82.00 -34.95
C ASP A 54 14.00 -81.10 -34.92
N ALA A 55 15.02 -81.47 -35.69
CA ALA A 55 16.29 -80.75 -35.78
C ALA A 55 16.13 -79.27 -36.18
N ALA A 56 15.12 -78.91 -36.97
CA ALA A 56 14.88 -77.53 -37.38
C ALA A 56 14.32 -76.69 -36.21
N ARG A 57 13.37 -77.24 -35.45
CA ARG A 57 12.81 -76.61 -34.23
C ARG A 57 13.87 -76.47 -33.14
N ILE A 58 14.69 -77.49 -32.94
CA ILE A 58 15.81 -77.46 -31.98
C ILE A 58 16.80 -76.36 -32.36
N LYS A 59 17.16 -76.24 -33.66
CA LYS A 59 18.05 -75.18 -34.14
C LYS A 59 17.46 -73.77 -33.91
N GLN A 60 16.15 -73.60 -34.12
CA GLN A 60 15.46 -72.33 -33.82
C GLN A 60 15.47 -72.03 -32.32
N ALA A 61 15.27 -73.02 -31.45
CA ALA A 61 15.35 -72.85 -29.99
C ALA A 61 16.74 -72.38 -29.55
N TYR A 62 17.82 -72.94 -30.11
CA TYR A 62 19.19 -72.44 -29.86
C TYR A 62 19.39 -70.99 -30.33
N ALA A 63 18.82 -70.61 -31.47
CA ALA A 63 18.87 -69.22 -31.94
C ALA A 63 18.12 -68.26 -31.01
N THR A 64 16.97 -68.68 -30.47
CA THR A 64 16.23 -67.93 -29.44
C THR A 64 17.03 -67.81 -28.15
N ALA A 65 17.64 -68.90 -27.67
CA ALA A 65 18.45 -68.92 -26.46
C ALA A 65 19.64 -67.96 -26.52
N ALA A 66 20.24 -67.77 -27.72
CA ALA A 66 21.33 -66.82 -27.93
C ALA A 66 20.95 -65.35 -27.60
N ARG A 67 19.65 -65.01 -27.54
CA ARG A 67 19.18 -63.70 -27.07
C ARG A 67 19.56 -63.44 -25.60
N GLU A 68 19.94 -64.44 -24.80
CA GLU A 68 20.42 -64.19 -23.43
C GLU A 68 21.55 -63.15 -23.38
N ALA A 69 22.45 -63.12 -24.37
CA ALA A 69 23.53 -62.14 -24.42
C ALA A 69 23.07 -60.72 -24.79
N GLY A 70 21.85 -60.57 -25.32
CA GLY A 70 21.34 -59.30 -25.83
C GLY A 70 21.12 -58.24 -24.74
N THR A 71 21.21 -56.98 -25.15
CA THR A 71 21.06 -55.78 -24.33
C THR A 71 20.33 -54.71 -25.13
N LEU A 72 19.76 -53.69 -24.48
CA LEU A 72 19.14 -52.56 -25.19
C LEU A 72 20.13 -51.76 -26.07
N TYR A 73 21.41 -52.08 -26.05
CA TYR A 73 22.39 -51.50 -26.96
C TYR A 73 22.41 -52.18 -28.33
N ASP A 74 21.88 -53.40 -28.42
CA ASP A 74 21.94 -54.22 -29.61
C ASP A 74 20.79 -53.85 -30.56
N ALA A 75 21.14 -53.33 -31.73
CA ALA A 75 20.17 -52.97 -32.76
C ALA A 75 19.49 -54.21 -33.35
N GLN A 76 18.15 -54.15 -33.45
CA GLN A 76 17.35 -55.09 -34.21
C GLN A 76 16.86 -54.45 -35.51
N ALA A 77 16.20 -55.22 -36.36
CA ALA A 77 15.58 -54.71 -37.58
C ALA A 77 14.58 -53.58 -37.22
N GLY A 78 14.87 -52.36 -37.68
CA GLY A 78 14.03 -51.17 -37.42
C GLY A 78 14.38 -50.37 -36.17
N SER A 79 15.38 -50.76 -35.38
CA SER A 79 15.81 -50.01 -34.19
C SER A 79 16.38 -48.64 -34.54
N GLN A 80 16.03 -47.62 -33.76
CA GLN A 80 16.51 -46.24 -33.88
C GLN A 80 17.18 -45.82 -32.57
N ILE A 81 18.41 -46.32 -32.36
CA ILE A 81 19.17 -46.16 -31.13
C ILE A 81 20.04 -44.91 -31.19
N GLU A 82 19.93 -44.05 -30.18
CA GLU A 82 20.73 -42.85 -30.01
C GLU A 82 21.39 -42.83 -28.63
N LEU A 83 22.71 -42.60 -28.58
CA LEU A 83 23.43 -42.37 -27.33
C LEU A 83 23.47 -40.86 -27.03
N VAL A 84 22.87 -40.45 -25.92
CA VAL A 84 22.92 -39.05 -25.46
C VAL A 84 23.99 -38.89 -24.39
N THR A 85 24.85 -37.90 -24.60
CA THR A 85 25.92 -37.53 -23.66
C THR A 85 25.77 -36.07 -23.26
N PRO A 86 25.18 -35.79 -22.08
CA PRO A 86 25.05 -34.43 -21.59
C PRO A 86 26.41 -33.72 -21.46
N ALA A 87 26.46 -32.42 -21.73
CA ALA A 87 27.64 -31.59 -21.64
C ALA A 87 28.29 -31.66 -20.25
N SER A 88 27.48 -31.78 -19.19
CA SER A 88 27.93 -31.94 -17.80
C SER A 88 28.86 -33.14 -17.57
N VAL A 89 28.78 -34.18 -18.42
CA VAL A 89 29.59 -35.40 -18.33
C VAL A 89 30.49 -35.61 -19.56
N GLY A 90 30.43 -34.71 -20.55
CA GLY A 90 31.09 -34.88 -21.84
C GLY A 90 32.63 -35.01 -21.76
N ALA A 91 33.25 -34.41 -20.74
CA ALA A 91 34.69 -34.48 -20.50
C ALA A 91 35.15 -35.83 -19.93
N VAL A 92 34.29 -36.54 -19.20
CA VAL A 92 34.61 -37.84 -18.56
C VAL A 92 34.00 -39.04 -19.30
N ALA A 93 33.02 -38.80 -20.18
CA ALA A 93 32.39 -39.82 -21.01
C ALA A 93 33.36 -40.40 -22.04
N GLN A 94 33.73 -41.68 -21.86
CA GLN A 94 34.59 -42.42 -22.78
C GLN A 94 33.79 -43.14 -23.88
N THR A 95 32.59 -43.63 -23.58
CA THR A 95 31.71 -44.30 -24.56
C THR A 95 31.13 -43.30 -25.56
N ARG A 96 31.41 -43.49 -26.85
CA ARG A 96 30.96 -42.61 -27.95
C ARG A 96 29.90 -43.23 -28.85
N SER A 97 29.72 -44.55 -28.78
CA SER A 97 28.71 -45.30 -29.52
C SER A 97 28.24 -46.49 -28.69
N VAL A 98 27.05 -47.01 -29.01
CA VAL A 98 26.54 -48.25 -28.43
C VAL A 98 26.51 -49.35 -29.49
N PRO A 99 26.81 -50.62 -29.11
CA PRO A 99 27.21 -51.07 -27.77
C PRO A 99 28.60 -50.56 -27.34
N PRO A 100 28.86 -50.39 -26.01
CA PRO A 100 30.17 -49.99 -25.50
C PRO A 100 31.28 -50.93 -25.95
N ALA A 101 32.47 -50.40 -26.21
CA ALA A 101 33.60 -51.21 -26.67
C ALA A 101 34.00 -52.29 -25.63
N LEU A 102 34.24 -53.50 -26.12
CA LEU A 102 34.73 -54.62 -25.31
C LEU A 102 36.16 -54.35 -24.79
N PRO A 103 36.63 -55.11 -23.77
CA PRO A 103 38.00 -55.02 -23.29
C PRO A 103 39.06 -55.11 -24.39
N SER A 104 40.05 -54.21 -24.33
CA SER A 104 41.21 -54.15 -25.23
C SER A 104 42.50 -53.96 -24.43
N ALA A 105 43.66 -54.01 -25.08
CA ALA A 105 44.96 -53.77 -24.40
C ALA A 105 45.04 -52.37 -23.77
N ASP A 106 44.44 -51.37 -24.43
CA ASP A 106 44.41 -49.99 -23.97
C ASP A 106 43.29 -49.75 -22.92
N HIS A 107 42.21 -50.56 -22.96
CA HIS A 107 41.10 -50.52 -22.01
C HIS A 107 40.77 -51.93 -21.48
N PRO A 108 41.52 -52.45 -20.49
CA PRO A 108 41.43 -53.85 -20.06
C PRO A 108 40.08 -54.22 -19.40
N THR A 109 39.26 -53.25 -19.02
CA THR A 109 37.93 -53.47 -18.43
C THR A 109 36.77 -53.23 -19.41
N GLY A 110 37.07 -52.83 -20.65
CA GLY A 110 36.07 -52.34 -21.62
C GLY A 110 35.51 -50.97 -21.26
N GLU A 111 34.76 -50.37 -22.19
CA GLU A 111 34.06 -49.11 -21.98
C GLU A 111 32.74 -49.31 -21.22
N ARG A 112 32.31 -48.27 -20.50
CA ARG A 112 31.03 -48.23 -19.79
C ARG A 112 30.44 -46.84 -19.89
N LEU A 113 29.11 -46.77 -19.95
CA LEU A 113 28.39 -45.51 -19.82
C LEU A 113 28.72 -44.88 -18.46
N VAL A 114 29.16 -43.63 -18.47
CA VAL A 114 29.34 -42.86 -17.24
C VAL A 114 27.99 -42.44 -16.69
N GLY A 115 27.90 -42.23 -15.38
CA GLY A 115 26.69 -41.70 -14.76
C GLY A 115 26.28 -40.39 -15.43
N GLY A 116 25.08 -40.34 -16.02
CA GLY A 116 24.58 -39.21 -16.81
C GLY A 116 24.45 -39.48 -18.31
N GLN A 117 25.19 -40.43 -18.89
CA GLN A 117 24.93 -40.91 -20.25
C GLN A 117 23.71 -41.83 -20.28
N TYR A 118 22.91 -41.75 -21.35
CA TYR A 118 21.74 -42.61 -21.52
C TYR A 118 21.45 -42.91 -22.99
N VAL A 119 20.70 -43.99 -23.22
CA VAL A 119 20.32 -44.46 -24.56
C VAL A 119 18.84 -44.18 -24.80
N LEU A 120 18.53 -43.63 -25.98
CA LEU A 120 17.18 -43.40 -26.46
C LEU A 120 16.85 -44.39 -27.58
N HIS A 121 15.64 -44.93 -27.54
CA HIS A 121 15.02 -45.67 -28.64
C HIS A 121 13.88 -44.82 -29.20
N ARG A 122 13.98 -44.42 -30.47
CA ARG A 122 13.02 -43.51 -31.11
C ARG A 122 11.89 -44.24 -31.85
N GLU A 123 12.03 -45.54 -32.08
CA GLU A 123 11.00 -46.36 -32.70
C GLU A 123 9.71 -46.43 -31.87
N ASP A 124 8.57 -46.61 -32.55
CA ASP A 124 7.25 -46.69 -31.91
C ASP A 124 7.07 -47.94 -31.05
N GLN A 125 7.66 -49.06 -31.47
CA GLN A 125 7.64 -50.34 -30.76
C GLN A 125 9.06 -50.85 -30.58
N LEU A 126 9.47 -51.04 -29.32
CA LEU A 126 10.78 -51.56 -28.97
C LEU A 126 10.69 -53.09 -28.80
N LEU A 127 11.25 -53.83 -29.76
CA LEU A 127 11.42 -55.28 -29.65
C LEU A 127 12.64 -55.60 -28.77
N THR A 128 12.47 -56.50 -27.81
CA THR A 128 13.55 -56.80 -26.85
C THR A 128 14.63 -57.67 -27.50
N PRO A 129 15.90 -57.23 -27.53
CA PRO A 129 17.01 -58.03 -28.07
C PRO A 129 17.41 -59.19 -27.16
N TYR A 130 16.85 -59.24 -25.96
CA TYR A 130 17.12 -60.27 -24.96
C TYR A 130 15.97 -61.25 -24.76
N LEU A 131 16.22 -62.30 -23.96
CA LEU A 131 15.17 -63.22 -23.48
C LEU A 131 14.30 -62.51 -22.42
N PRO A 132 12.99 -62.30 -22.68
CA PRO A 132 12.10 -61.72 -21.68
C PRO A 132 11.74 -62.76 -20.62
N ASP A 133 11.60 -62.31 -19.37
CA ASP A 133 11.09 -63.12 -18.26
C ASP A 133 9.62 -63.47 -18.49
N VAL A 134 9.32 -64.76 -18.53
CA VAL A 134 7.97 -65.28 -18.78
C VAL A 134 7.06 -65.19 -17.56
N ALA A 135 7.63 -65.14 -16.35
CA ALA A 135 6.86 -64.98 -15.13
C ALA A 135 6.33 -63.54 -14.98
N ALA A 136 6.94 -62.56 -15.65
CA ALA A 136 6.44 -61.19 -15.70
C ALA A 136 5.27 -61.08 -16.68
N GLY A 137 4.04 -61.04 -16.16
CA GLY A 137 2.81 -60.92 -16.95
C GLY A 137 2.61 -59.52 -17.54
N GLY A 138 3.19 -58.48 -16.93
CA GLY A 138 3.08 -57.12 -17.42
C GLY A 138 3.57 -56.06 -16.45
N PHE A 139 3.11 -54.83 -16.68
CA PHE A 139 3.41 -53.64 -15.90
C PHE A 139 2.29 -53.34 -14.89
N ALA A 140 2.67 -53.12 -13.63
CA ALA A 140 1.80 -52.64 -12.56
C ALA A 140 2.21 -51.25 -12.12
N LEU A 141 1.26 -50.34 -11.97
CA LEU A 141 1.45 -48.95 -11.54
C LEU A 141 0.55 -48.62 -10.36
N ARG A 142 1.15 -48.13 -9.28
CA ARG A 142 0.49 -47.72 -8.03
C ARG A 142 0.88 -46.30 -7.65
N GLY A 143 0.06 -45.63 -6.86
CA GLY A 143 0.42 -44.35 -6.24
C GLY A 143 1.26 -44.55 -5.00
N MET A 144 2.06 -43.54 -4.63
CA MET A 144 2.55 -43.43 -3.25
C MET A 144 1.41 -43.10 -2.27
N SER A 145 0.35 -42.48 -2.77
CA SER A 145 -0.91 -42.25 -2.09
C SER A 145 -2.08 -42.34 -3.09
N MET A 146 -3.31 -42.50 -2.59
CA MET A 146 -4.50 -42.41 -3.45
C MET A 146 -4.64 -41.03 -4.12
N ALA A 147 -4.14 -39.97 -3.49
CA ALA A 147 -4.10 -38.64 -4.10
C ALA A 147 -3.16 -38.58 -5.31
N ASP A 148 -2.04 -39.33 -5.31
CA ASP A 148 -1.13 -39.42 -6.46
C ASP A 148 -1.77 -40.15 -7.65
N LEU A 149 -2.53 -41.22 -7.41
CA LEU A 149 -3.30 -41.90 -8.46
C LEU A 149 -4.43 -41.01 -8.99
N ALA A 150 -5.12 -40.29 -8.11
CA ALA A 150 -6.19 -39.37 -8.51
C ALA A 150 -5.68 -38.26 -9.43
N ARG A 151 -4.42 -37.83 -9.29
CA ARG A 151 -3.78 -36.82 -10.17
C ARG A 151 -3.66 -37.28 -11.62
N ILE A 152 -3.58 -38.59 -11.86
CA ILE A 152 -3.59 -39.20 -13.20
C ILE A 152 -4.95 -39.79 -13.58
N GLY A 153 -6.03 -39.34 -12.92
CA GLY A 153 -7.41 -39.71 -13.24
C GLY A 153 -7.86 -41.09 -12.75
N ILE A 154 -7.08 -41.73 -11.86
CA ILE A 154 -7.42 -43.02 -11.28
C ILE A 154 -8.01 -42.82 -9.89
N THR A 155 -9.33 -42.92 -9.78
CA THR A 155 -10.06 -42.76 -8.51
C THR A 155 -10.92 -43.98 -8.16
N GLN A 156 -11.14 -44.87 -9.11
CA GLN A 156 -11.98 -46.06 -8.98
C GLN A 156 -11.50 -47.16 -9.94
N PRO A 157 -11.90 -48.44 -9.71
CA PRO A 157 -11.64 -49.51 -10.66
C PRO A 157 -12.24 -49.22 -12.05
N MET A 158 -11.55 -49.60 -13.12
CA MET A 158 -12.00 -49.40 -14.49
C MET A 158 -11.31 -50.35 -15.47
N ILE A 159 -12.00 -50.75 -16.54
CA ILE A 159 -11.40 -51.48 -17.66
C ILE A 159 -11.00 -50.46 -18.71
N LEU A 160 -9.72 -50.43 -19.09
CA LEU A 160 -9.19 -49.49 -20.09
C LEU A 160 -9.23 -50.07 -21.50
N GLY A 161 -9.10 -51.39 -21.62
CA GLY A 161 -9.19 -52.13 -22.87
C GLY A 161 -8.57 -53.53 -22.76
N PRO A 162 -8.36 -54.24 -23.88
CA PRO A 162 -7.70 -55.53 -23.87
C PRO A 162 -6.34 -55.46 -23.17
N GLY A 163 -6.14 -56.30 -22.16
CA GLY A 163 -4.88 -56.36 -21.41
C GLY A 163 -4.59 -55.14 -20.53
N ALA A 164 -5.52 -54.21 -20.31
CA ALA A 164 -5.30 -53.06 -19.43
C ALA A 164 -6.52 -52.75 -18.54
N ALA A 165 -6.31 -52.72 -17.22
CA ALA A 165 -7.36 -52.44 -16.24
C ALA A 165 -6.79 -51.83 -14.95
N VAL A 166 -7.64 -51.10 -14.25
CA VAL A 166 -7.43 -50.66 -12.87
C VAL A 166 -8.27 -51.54 -11.96
N VAL A 167 -7.62 -52.21 -11.02
CA VAL A 167 -8.26 -53.13 -10.07
C VAL A 167 -7.93 -52.74 -8.63
N PRO A 168 -8.82 -53.04 -7.66
CA PRO A 168 -8.48 -52.90 -6.25
C PRO A 168 -7.46 -53.96 -5.84
N LEU A 169 -6.56 -53.60 -4.93
CA LEU A 169 -5.72 -54.58 -4.24
C LEU A 169 -6.56 -55.40 -3.24
N PRO A 170 -6.05 -56.55 -2.77
CA PRO A 170 -6.76 -57.43 -1.84
C PRO A 170 -7.15 -56.72 -0.52
N ASN A 171 -6.37 -55.71 -0.11
CA ASN A 171 -6.66 -54.86 1.05
C ASN A 171 -7.83 -53.88 0.83
N LYS A 172 -8.32 -53.73 -0.41
CA LYS A 172 -9.42 -52.83 -0.83
C LYS A 172 -9.21 -51.34 -0.59
N GLU A 173 -8.03 -50.93 -0.12
CA GLU A 173 -7.69 -49.54 0.19
C GLU A 173 -6.90 -48.87 -0.94
N GLU A 174 -6.26 -49.66 -1.80
CA GLU A 174 -5.41 -49.20 -2.88
C GLU A 174 -5.91 -49.69 -4.24
N LEU A 175 -5.61 -48.91 -5.29
CA LEU A 175 -5.82 -49.28 -6.68
C LEU A 175 -4.48 -49.54 -7.37
N VAL A 176 -4.48 -50.46 -8.33
CA VAL A 176 -3.34 -50.72 -9.22
C VAL A 176 -3.80 -50.72 -10.66
N LEU A 177 -3.06 -50.02 -11.52
CA LEU A 177 -3.22 -50.09 -12.98
C LEU A 177 -2.30 -51.20 -13.49
N LEU A 178 -2.89 -52.19 -14.15
CA LEU A 178 -2.21 -53.32 -14.76
C LEU A 178 -2.27 -53.19 -16.28
N VAL A 179 -1.12 -53.37 -16.94
CA VAL A 179 -1.01 -53.50 -18.40
C VAL A 179 -0.23 -54.77 -18.72
N ALA A 180 -0.91 -55.78 -19.25
CA ALA A 180 -0.32 -57.04 -19.69
C ALA A 180 0.70 -56.82 -20.80
N HIS A 181 1.75 -57.63 -20.87
CA HIS A 181 2.64 -57.65 -22.03
C HIS A 181 1.89 -58.09 -23.30
N GLY A 182 2.35 -57.60 -24.45
CA GLY A 182 1.86 -58.03 -25.77
C GLY A 182 2.69 -59.17 -26.34
N LYS A 183 2.14 -59.89 -27.34
CA LYS A 183 2.76 -61.05 -28.02
C LYS A 183 3.13 -62.21 -27.08
N ALA A 184 3.31 -63.40 -27.66
CA ALA A 184 3.80 -64.56 -26.92
C ALA A 184 5.32 -64.51 -26.78
N TRP A 185 5.84 -65.16 -25.73
CA TRP A 185 7.27 -65.46 -25.62
C TRP A 185 7.75 -66.25 -26.86
N PRO A 186 8.94 -65.98 -27.43
CA PRO A 186 10.01 -65.11 -26.93
C PRO A 186 9.92 -63.63 -27.36
N ASP A 187 8.89 -63.26 -28.12
CA ASP A 187 8.76 -61.91 -28.71
C ASP A 187 7.88 -60.97 -27.86
N THR A 188 7.85 -61.23 -26.55
CA THR A 188 7.10 -60.45 -25.58
C THR A 188 7.39 -58.97 -25.72
N LEU A 189 6.33 -58.21 -25.92
CA LEU A 189 6.36 -56.78 -26.18
C LEU A 189 5.89 -56.00 -24.95
N GLY A 190 6.65 -54.96 -24.61
CA GLY A 190 6.31 -54.06 -23.52
C GLY A 190 5.17 -53.09 -23.85
N LEU A 191 5.26 -51.91 -23.27
CA LEU A 191 4.40 -50.78 -23.60
C LEU A 191 5.22 -49.49 -23.71
N ARG A 192 4.57 -48.44 -24.18
CA ARG A 192 5.09 -47.08 -24.16
C ARG A 192 4.20 -46.21 -23.29
N ILE A 193 4.77 -45.55 -22.30
CA ILE A 193 4.07 -44.56 -21.48
C ILE A 193 4.20 -43.21 -22.16
N GLU A 194 3.06 -42.53 -22.32
CA GLU A 194 2.95 -41.21 -22.89
C GLU A 194 2.35 -40.27 -21.84
N VAL A 195 3.09 -39.23 -21.43
CA VAL A 195 2.61 -38.23 -20.46
C VAL A 195 2.19 -36.97 -21.20
N LYS A 196 0.91 -36.62 -21.09
CA LYS A 196 0.31 -35.47 -21.76
C LYS A 196 -0.25 -34.45 -20.77
N GLU A 197 -0.25 -33.18 -21.19
CA GLU A 197 -1.05 -32.16 -20.53
C GLU A 197 -2.52 -32.56 -20.57
N ARG A 198 -3.21 -32.48 -19.43
CA ARG A 198 -4.66 -32.55 -19.39
C ARG A 198 -5.24 -31.22 -19.88
N PRO A 199 -6.00 -31.21 -20.99
CA PRO A 199 -6.63 -29.99 -21.47
C PRO A 199 -7.59 -29.41 -20.42
N HIS A 200 -7.55 -28.09 -20.22
CA HIS A 200 -8.40 -27.40 -19.26
C HIS A 200 -8.76 -26.00 -19.75
N THR A 201 -9.82 -25.45 -19.18
CA THR A 201 -10.12 -24.02 -19.22
C THR A 201 -9.70 -23.42 -17.88
N LEU A 202 -8.91 -22.34 -17.92
CA LEU A 202 -8.48 -21.63 -16.73
C LEU A 202 -9.28 -20.34 -16.54
N GLN A 203 -9.91 -20.19 -15.39
CA GLN A 203 -10.41 -18.89 -14.92
C GLN A 203 -9.33 -18.23 -14.07
N ASP A 204 -8.57 -17.29 -14.66
CA ASP A 204 -7.38 -16.69 -14.02
C ASP A 204 -7.70 -15.92 -12.72
N GLY A 205 -8.89 -15.30 -12.65
CA GLY A 205 -9.38 -14.59 -11.46
C GLY A 205 -9.46 -15.49 -10.23
N PRO A 206 -10.36 -16.49 -10.21
CA PRO A 206 -10.50 -17.44 -9.11
C PRO A 206 -9.34 -18.46 -9.03
N CYS A 207 -8.44 -18.49 -10.02
CA CYS A 207 -7.46 -19.56 -10.21
C CYS A 207 -8.08 -20.96 -10.16
N GLU A 208 -9.16 -21.11 -10.92
CA GLU A 208 -9.91 -22.36 -11.02
C GLU A 208 -9.71 -22.99 -12.40
N GLU A 209 -9.38 -24.27 -12.40
CA GLU A 209 -9.26 -25.09 -13.61
C GLU A 209 -10.53 -25.93 -13.78
N THR A 210 -11.14 -25.87 -14.95
CA THR A 210 -12.24 -26.76 -15.33
C THR A 210 -11.82 -27.69 -16.46
N PHE A 211 -12.31 -28.93 -16.39
CA PHE A 211 -11.91 -30.01 -17.29
C PHE A 211 -13.14 -30.57 -18.00
N ALA A 212 -13.02 -30.91 -19.29
CA ALA A 212 -14.11 -31.46 -20.09
C ALA A 212 -14.32 -32.97 -19.87
N ASP A 213 -13.29 -33.64 -19.35
CA ASP A 213 -13.26 -35.07 -19.04
C ASP A 213 -12.93 -35.30 -17.56
N ASP A 214 -12.88 -36.55 -17.12
CA ASP A 214 -12.42 -36.95 -15.79
C ASP A 214 -10.91 -37.23 -15.72
N GLY A 215 -10.21 -37.17 -16.85
CA GLY A 215 -8.76 -37.32 -16.97
C GLY A 215 -8.28 -38.76 -16.89
N ARG A 216 -9.16 -39.75 -17.13
CA ARG A 216 -8.80 -41.17 -17.10
C ARG A 216 -7.61 -41.49 -18.01
N PRO A 217 -6.74 -42.43 -17.61
CA PRO A 217 -5.75 -43.01 -18.51
C PRO A 217 -6.38 -43.55 -19.78
N GLN A 218 -5.67 -43.48 -20.90
CA GLN A 218 -6.10 -44.08 -22.17
C GLN A 218 -5.15 -45.20 -22.56
N TRP A 219 -5.72 -46.33 -22.98
CA TRP A 219 -4.98 -47.48 -23.47
C TRP A 219 -5.24 -47.69 -24.96
N ASP A 220 -4.18 -47.73 -25.75
CA ASP A 220 -4.20 -48.13 -27.15
C ASP A 220 -3.47 -49.46 -27.30
N ASP A 221 -4.20 -50.56 -27.42
CA ASP A 221 -3.64 -51.91 -27.50
C ASP A 221 -2.83 -52.13 -28.79
N GLY A 222 -3.33 -51.64 -29.93
CA GLY A 222 -2.67 -51.82 -31.22
C GLY A 222 -1.30 -51.14 -31.29
N ARG A 223 -1.19 -49.94 -30.71
CA ARG A 223 0.09 -49.22 -30.58
C ARG A 223 0.85 -49.52 -29.29
N ARG A 224 0.23 -50.24 -28.35
CA ARG A 224 0.76 -50.53 -27.00
C ARG A 224 1.12 -49.27 -26.22
N VAL A 225 0.28 -48.24 -26.28
CA VAL A 225 0.52 -46.94 -25.64
C VAL A 225 -0.43 -46.71 -24.47
N LEU A 226 0.15 -46.48 -23.29
CA LEU A 226 -0.58 -46.00 -22.11
C LEU A 226 -0.38 -44.49 -22.00
N THR A 227 -1.44 -43.72 -22.26
CA THR A 227 -1.45 -42.27 -22.09
C THR A 227 -1.91 -41.90 -20.68
N LEU A 228 -1.08 -41.16 -19.95
CA LEU A 228 -1.37 -40.59 -18.64
C LEU A 228 -1.48 -39.07 -18.76
N PHE A 229 -2.57 -38.50 -18.26
CA PHE A 229 -2.81 -37.06 -18.30
C PHE A 229 -2.43 -36.41 -16.97
N LEU A 230 -1.68 -35.32 -17.04
CA LEU A 230 -1.27 -34.55 -15.87
C LEU A 230 -1.68 -33.08 -16.04
N ARG A 231 -2.26 -32.51 -14.99
CA ARG A 231 -2.64 -31.09 -14.95
C ARG A 231 -1.39 -30.22 -14.87
N LYS A 232 -1.48 -28.96 -15.31
CA LYS A 232 -0.35 -28.03 -15.24
C LYS A 232 0.17 -27.91 -13.81
N GLY A 233 1.48 -27.91 -13.66
CA GLY A 233 2.14 -27.76 -12.37
C GLY A 233 1.91 -28.89 -11.37
N HIS A 234 1.26 -29.99 -11.75
CA HIS A 234 1.06 -31.09 -10.81
C HIS A 234 2.23 -32.08 -10.85
N ILE A 235 2.48 -32.68 -9.70
CA ILE A 235 3.45 -33.76 -9.52
C ILE A 235 2.71 -34.99 -9.02
N ALA A 236 2.80 -36.11 -9.74
CA ALA A 236 2.27 -37.41 -9.33
C ALA A 236 3.43 -38.35 -8.98
N ARG A 237 3.46 -38.82 -7.73
CA ARG A 237 4.48 -39.74 -7.24
C ARG A 237 3.94 -41.16 -7.24
N LEU A 238 4.51 -41.99 -8.11
CA LEU A 238 4.03 -43.33 -8.40
C LEU A 238 5.12 -44.37 -8.13
N ARG A 239 4.72 -45.63 -8.12
CA ARG A 239 5.57 -46.80 -8.02
C ARG A 239 5.16 -47.78 -9.11
N TYR A 240 6.14 -48.35 -9.80
CA TYR A 240 5.88 -49.38 -10.80
C TYR A 240 6.64 -50.67 -10.49
N ALA A 241 6.08 -51.80 -10.90
CA ALA A 241 6.65 -53.12 -10.78
C ALA A 241 6.21 -53.99 -11.97
N SER A 242 6.82 -55.16 -12.13
CA SER A 242 6.23 -56.22 -12.94
C SER A 242 5.16 -56.93 -12.12
N TYR A 243 4.03 -57.29 -12.71
CA TYR A 243 3.10 -58.19 -12.03
C TYR A 243 3.31 -59.64 -12.47
N LEU A 244 3.01 -60.58 -11.57
CA LEU A 244 3.21 -62.01 -11.80
C LEU A 244 2.13 -62.58 -12.72
N GLU A 245 2.55 -63.24 -13.78
CA GLU A 245 1.66 -63.97 -14.68
C GLU A 245 0.99 -65.14 -13.90
N PRO A 246 -0.36 -65.19 -13.81
CA PRO A 246 -1.06 -66.08 -12.87
C PRO A 246 -0.68 -67.56 -12.97
N ARG A 247 -0.45 -68.09 -14.19
CA ARG A 247 -0.01 -69.48 -14.41
C ARG A 247 1.33 -69.83 -13.75
N TYR A 248 2.16 -68.85 -13.43
CA TYR A 248 3.45 -69.04 -12.77
C TYR A 248 3.41 -68.73 -11.27
N ALA A 249 2.24 -68.38 -10.70
CA ALA A 249 2.11 -68.10 -9.26
C ALA A 249 2.65 -69.25 -8.39
N ASP A 250 2.33 -70.48 -8.78
CA ASP A 250 2.75 -71.72 -8.11
C ASP A 250 4.24 -72.06 -8.24
N HIS A 251 4.99 -71.35 -9.09
CA HIS A 251 6.44 -71.57 -9.25
C HIS A 251 7.23 -70.89 -8.13
N PHE A 252 6.64 -69.93 -7.42
CA PHE A 252 7.31 -69.19 -6.37
C PHE A 252 7.03 -69.80 -4.99
N GLY A 253 8.09 -69.94 -4.17
CA GLY A 253 7.97 -70.54 -2.83
C GLY A 253 7.35 -69.62 -1.78
N LEU A 254 7.47 -68.30 -1.94
CA LEU A 254 7.06 -67.31 -0.93
C LEU A 254 5.59 -67.43 -0.51
N PRO A 255 4.60 -67.56 -1.42
CA PRO A 255 3.22 -67.78 -1.01
C PRO A 255 3.02 -69.08 -0.21
N ARG A 256 3.87 -70.09 -0.40
CA ARG A 256 3.81 -71.38 0.33
C ARG A 256 4.51 -71.34 1.69
N TRP A 257 5.15 -70.23 2.05
CA TRP A 257 5.77 -70.04 3.36
C TRP A 257 4.80 -69.48 4.40
N THR A 258 3.54 -69.20 4.02
CA THR A 258 2.49 -68.77 4.94
C THR A 258 1.80 -69.95 5.62
N ASP A 259 1.26 -69.74 6.82
CA ASP A 259 0.67 -70.81 7.64
C ASP A 259 -0.74 -71.25 7.20
N THR A 260 -1.49 -70.40 6.48
CA THR A 260 -2.87 -70.67 6.08
C THR A 260 -3.10 -70.53 4.57
N ASP A 261 -4.09 -71.24 4.04
CA ASP A 261 -4.50 -71.13 2.63
C ASP A 261 -5.02 -69.72 2.28
N SER A 262 -5.64 -69.02 3.25
CA SER A 262 -6.12 -67.65 3.06
C SER A 262 -4.97 -66.66 2.93
N ASP A 263 -3.93 -66.81 3.76
CA ASP A 263 -2.73 -65.97 3.69
C ASP A 263 -1.96 -66.25 2.40
N ARG A 264 -1.88 -67.52 1.99
CA ARG A 264 -1.29 -67.92 0.71
C ARG A 264 -2.00 -67.21 -0.44
N HIS A 265 -3.34 -67.29 -0.49
CA HIS A 265 -4.14 -66.65 -1.54
C HIS A 265 -3.95 -65.13 -1.56
N PHE A 266 -3.90 -64.49 -0.39
CA PHE A 266 -3.64 -63.06 -0.26
C PHE A 266 -2.26 -62.66 -0.81
N VAL A 267 -1.21 -63.44 -0.51
CA VAL A 267 0.14 -63.21 -1.03
C VAL A 267 0.21 -63.45 -2.55
N GLU A 268 -0.44 -64.51 -3.06
CA GLU A 268 -0.56 -64.78 -4.50
C GLU A 268 -1.24 -63.63 -5.23
N GLU A 269 -2.37 -63.14 -4.71
CA GLU A 269 -3.13 -62.04 -5.31
C GLU A 269 -2.31 -60.73 -5.31
N LEU A 270 -1.58 -60.44 -4.23
CA LEU A 270 -0.64 -59.31 -4.21
C LEU A 270 0.49 -59.47 -5.25
N ALA A 271 0.99 -60.68 -5.49
CA ALA A 271 2.04 -60.92 -6.49
C ALA A 271 1.50 -60.77 -7.93
N VAL A 272 0.31 -61.33 -8.21
CA VAL A 272 -0.41 -61.20 -9.49
C VAL A 272 -0.80 -59.76 -9.80
N HIS A 273 -0.93 -58.92 -8.76
CA HIS A 273 -1.15 -57.48 -8.91
C HIS A 273 0.15 -56.63 -8.87
N GLY A 274 1.34 -57.25 -8.81
CA GLY A 274 2.63 -56.53 -8.77
C GLY A 274 2.83 -55.71 -7.49
N ALA A 275 2.13 -56.08 -6.41
CA ALA A 275 2.10 -55.35 -5.15
C ALA A 275 3.02 -55.94 -4.07
N HIS A 276 3.46 -57.19 -4.21
CA HIS A 276 4.28 -57.89 -3.23
C HIS A 276 5.79 -57.64 -3.44
N TRP A 277 6.39 -56.74 -2.65
CA TRP A 277 7.76 -56.24 -2.88
C TRP A 277 8.88 -57.31 -2.90
N MET A 278 8.69 -58.46 -2.23
CA MET A 278 9.70 -59.54 -2.23
C MET A 278 9.71 -60.36 -3.53
N LEU A 279 8.60 -60.39 -4.26
CA LEU A 279 8.46 -61.10 -5.54
C LEU A 279 8.57 -60.12 -6.71
N THR A 280 7.90 -58.98 -6.57
CA THR A 280 7.81 -57.93 -7.56
C THR A 280 8.27 -56.61 -6.94
N PRO A 281 9.59 -56.40 -6.78
CA PRO A 281 10.11 -55.17 -6.17
C PRO A 281 9.74 -53.96 -7.02
N TYR A 282 9.25 -52.91 -6.36
CA TYR A 282 8.83 -51.69 -7.03
C TYR A 282 9.97 -50.70 -7.22
N ARG A 283 9.81 -49.81 -8.20
CA ARG A 283 10.67 -48.65 -8.45
C ARG A 283 9.83 -47.38 -8.45
N ALA A 284 10.43 -46.26 -8.04
CA ALA A 284 9.75 -44.97 -8.06
C ALA A 284 9.63 -44.43 -9.49
N LEU A 285 8.48 -43.83 -9.79
CA LEU A 285 8.21 -43.09 -11.03
C LEU A 285 7.55 -41.77 -10.65
N THR A 286 8.20 -40.65 -10.97
CA THR A 286 7.62 -39.32 -10.72
C THR A 286 7.23 -38.70 -12.05
N LEU A 287 5.95 -38.34 -12.17
CA LEU A 287 5.44 -37.59 -13.32
C LEU A 287 5.34 -36.13 -12.92
N VAL A 288 5.87 -35.24 -13.76
CA VAL A 288 5.92 -33.80 -13.51
C VAL A 288 5.40 -33.07 -14.74
N HIS A 289 4.41 -32.19 -14.55
CA HIS A 289 4.03 -31.22 -15.56
C HIS A 289 4.66 -29.87 -15.20
N ALA A 290 5.88 -29.65 -15.68
CA ALA A 290 6.64 -28.44 -15.39
C ALA A 290 6.08 -27.24 -16.16
N THR A 291 5.88 -26.12 -15.46
CA THR A 291 5.45 -24.84 -16.07
C THR A 291 6.52 -23.78 -15.90
N GLN A 292 6.78 -23.01 -16.97
CA GLN A 292 7.77 -21.93 -16.96
C GLN A 292 7.46 -20.87 -15.90
N GLN A 293 6.20 -20.46 -15.78
CA GLN A 293 5.71 -19.53 -14.76
C GLN A 293 4.56 -20.18 -13.97
N PRO A 294 4.22 -19.65 -12.78
CA PRO A 294 2.96 -19.96 -12.13
C PRO A 294 1.76 -19.77 -13.07
N VAL A 295 0.83 -20.72 -13.04
CA VAL A 295 -0.25 -20.83 -14.03
C VAL A 295 -1.23 -19.66 -13.98
N CYS A 296 -1.60 -19.22 -12.78
CA CYS A 296 -2.54 -18.12 -12.54
C CYS A 296 -1.82 -16.85 -12.05
N THR A 297 -2.42 -15.70 -12.34
CA THR A 297 -2.05 -14.42 -11.71
C THR A 297 -2.31 -14.47 -10.21
N PRO A 298 -1.29 -14.26 -9.36
CA PRO A 298 -1.49 -14.29 -7.91
C PRO A 298 -2.24 -13.04 -7.46
N ARG A 299 -3.08 -13.17 -6.43
CA ARG A 299 -3.87 -12.08 -5.85
C ARG A 299 -3.79 -12.12 -4.34
N LEU A 300 -3.59 -10.95 -3.74
CA LEU A 300 -3.78 -10.74 -2.32
C LEU A 300 -5.09 -9.97 -2.14
N GLN A 301 -6.07 -10.60 -1.50
CA GLN A 301 -7.40 -10.03 -1.33
C GLN A 301 -7.55 -9.49 0.09
N LYS A 302 -8.04 -8.25 0.22
CA LYS A 302 -8.38 -7.56 1.46
C LYS A 302 -7.33 -7.74 2.58
N VAL A 303 -6.37 -6.83 2.61
CA VAL A 303 -5.30 -6.83 3.60
C VAL A 303 -5.74 -6.09 4.85
N THR A 304 -5.61 -6.74 5.99
CA THR A 304 -5.73 -6.14 7.32
C THR A 304 -4.34 -6.02 7.91
N VAL A 305 -4.10 -4.93 8.62
CA VAL A 305 -2.81 -4.60 9.21
C VAL A 305 -2.93 -4.70 10.72
N GLN A 306 -2.12 -5.54 11.34
CA GLN A 306 -1.97 -5.63 12.79
C GLN A 306 -0.67 -4.90 13.19
N ARG A 307 -0.81 -3.91 14.08
CA ARG A 307 0.31 -3.09 14.54
C ARG A 307 0.09 -2.71 16.00
N GLU A 308 1.12 -2.89 16.82
CA GLU A 308 1.12 -2.52 18.24
C GLU A 308 1.70 -1.12 18.46
N GLN A 309 1.38 -0.51 19.61
CA GLN A 309 1.94 0.78 20.00
C GLN A 309 3.47 0.71 20.10
N GLY A 310 4.16 1.68 19.51
CA GLY A 310 5.61 1.77 19.44
C GLY A 310 6.27 0.82 18.42
N SER A 311 5.51 -0.05 17.74
CA SER A 311 6.10 -1.03 16.81
C SER A 311 6.60 -0.38 15.52
N THR A 312 7.82 -0.73 15.12
CA THR A 312 8.43 -0.35 13.83
C THR A 312 8.02 -1.25 12.67
N HIS A 313 7.28 -2.32 12.94
CA HIS A 313 6.80 -3.27 11.94
C HIS A 313 5.27 -3.39 11.98
N ALA A 314 4.69 -4.00 10.94
CA ALA A 314 3.29 -4.37 10.91
C ALA A 314 3.11 -5.78 10.32
N ASP A 315 2.22 -6.55 10.92
CA ASP A 315 1.88 -7.90 10.49
C ASP A 315 0.64 -7.85 9.58
N LEU A 316 0.78 -8.39 8.37
CA LEU A 316 -0.24 -8.39 7.34
C LEU A 316 -1.08 -9.67 7.43
N ASN A 317 -2.40 -9.53 7.27
CA ASN A 317 -3.29 -10.67 7.12
C ASN A 317 -4.24 -10.43 5.95
N GLY A 318 -4.44 -11.44 5.09
CA GLY A 318 -5.27 -11.35 3.90
C GLY A 318 -5.38 -12.71 3.22
N ALA A 319 -6.40 -12.86 2.38
CA ALA A 319 -6.58 -14.09 1.61
C ALA A 319 -5.64 -14.08 0.40
N VAL A 320 -4.85 -15.14 0.26
CA VAL A 320 -3.95 -15.37 -0.86
C VAL A 320 -4.63 -16.32 -1.84
N GLN A 321 -4.54 -15.94 -3.11
CA GLN A 321 -5.03 -16.72 -4.23
C GLN A 321 -3.92 -16.83 -5.26
N LEU A 322 -3.51 -18.05 -5.59
CA LEU A 322 -2.47 -18.34 -6.58
C LEU A 322 -2.58 -19.79 -7.03
N HIS A 323 -1.81 -20.21 -8.05
CA HIS A 323 -1.78 -21.62 -8.43
C HIS A 323 -0.76 -22.38 -7.57
N GLY A 324 -1.24 -23.00 -6.49
CA GLY A 324 -0.42 -23.70 -5.51
C GLY A 324 0.48 -24.78 -6.12
N PRO A 325 -0.03 -25.67 -7.00
CA PRO A 325 0.78 -26.73 -7.59
C PRO A 325 1.96 -26.23 -8.43
N SER A 326 1.84 -25.09 -9.12
CA SER A 326 2.93 -24.57 -9.96
C SER A 326 3.86 -23.59 -9.23
N THR A 327 3.44 -23.09 -8.07
CA THR A 327 4.18 -22.10 -7.30
C THR A 327 5.08 -22.80 -6.29
N GLY A 328 6.38 -22.51 -6.32
CA GLY A 328 7.33 -23.02 -5.32
C GLY A 328 7.44 -22.09 -4.12
N LYS A 329 7.40 -20.79 -4.38
CA LYS A 329 7.42 -19.75 -3.36
C LYS A 329 6.71 -18.50 -3.83
N PHE A 330 6.34 -17.65 -2.88
CA PHE A 330 5.83 -16.32 -3.15
C PHE A 330 6.34 -15.30 -2.13
N GLU A 331 6.35 -14.04 -2.54
CA GLU A 331 6.79 -12.90 -1.74
C GLU A 331 5.73 -11.79 -1.81
N VAL A 332 5.58 -11.05 -0.71
CA VAL A 332 4.78 -9.82 -0.70
C VAL A 332 5.70 -8.65 -1.03
N MET A 333 5.39 -7.96 -2.11
CA MET A 333 6.04 -6.71 -2.53
C MET A 333 5.24 -5.53 -1.99
N ALA A 334 5.94 -4.50 -1.52
CA ALA A 334 5.34 -3.27 -1.01
C ALA A 334 5.96 -2.06 -1.70
N GLU A 335 5.14 -1.07 -2.04
CA GLU A 335 5.57 0.23 -2.54
C GLU A 335 4.75 1.33 -1.86
N TRP A 336 5.40 2.41 -1.43
CA TRP A 336 4.71 3.59 -0.90
C TRP A 336 5.49 4.85 -1.20
N GLN A 337 4.83 5.99 -0.99
CA GLN A 337 5.44 7.30 -1.07
C GLN A 337 5.24 8.02 0.26
N GLU A 338 6.25 8.76 0.71
CA GLU A 338 6.15 9.59 1.91
C GLU A 338 6.89 10.92 1.71
N TRP A 339 6.47 11.94 2.43
CA TRP A 339 7.17 13.20 2.53
C TRP A 339 8.27 13.11 3.58
N ILE A 340 9.48 13.53 3.21
CA ILE A 340 10.61 13.64 4.12
C ILE A 340 10.99 15.10 4.23
N ASP A 341 10.90 15.64 5.46
CA ASP A 341 11.38 16.96 5.81
C ASP A 341 12.73 16.84 6.52
N ASP A 342 13.81 16.87 5.74
CA ASP A 342 15.18 16.89 6.24
C ASP A 342 15.64 18.35 6.44
N PRO A 343 15.90 18.82 7.69
CA PRO A 343 16.34 20.19 7.95
C PRO A 343 17.62 20.60 7.21
N GLN A 344 18.45 19.64 6.77
CA GLN A 344 19.64 19.91 5.97
C GLN A 344 19.33 20.23 4.50
N GLN A 345 18.12 19.91 4.04
CA GLN A 345 17.63 20.22 2.70
C GLN A 345 16.78 21.50 2.71
N PRO A 346 16.71 22.24 1.59
CA PRO A 346 16.00 23.51 1.54
C PRO A 346 14.47 23.38 1.54
N ALA A 347 13.92 22.21 1.25
CA ALA A 347 12.47 21.95 1.23
C ALA A 347 12.16 20.46 1.48
N PRO A 348 10.94 20.13 1.93
CA PRO A 348 10.44 18.76 1.98
C PRO A 348 10.40 18.13 0.58
N ARG A 349 10.67 16.83 0.49
CA ARG A 349 10.64 16.08 -0.77
C ARG A 349 9.81 14.81 -0.65
N ARG A 350 9.13 14.43 -1.73
CA ARG A 350 8.44 13.14 -1.82
C ARG A 350 9.42 12.06 -2.24
N VAL A 351 9.37 10.91 -1.58
CA VAL A 351 10.26 9.78 -1.84
C VAL A 351 9.44 8.52 -2.04
N THR A 352 9.76 7.75 -3.08
CA THR A 352 9.20 6.41 -3.30
C THR A 352 10.08 5.38 -2.62
N HIS A 353 9.47 4.53 -1.82
CA HIS A 353 10.10 3.41 -1.14
C HIS A 353 9.52 2.10 -1.64
N GLN A 354 10.36 1.06 -1.66
CA GLN A 354 9.98 -0.30 -2.02
C GLN A 354 10.55 -1.27 -0.99
N ALA A 355 9.78 -2.29 -0.68
CA ALA A 355 10.21 -3.40 0.18
C ALA A 355 9.74 -4.74 -0.38
N ARG A 356 10.50 -5.78 -0.06
CA ARG A 356 10.17 -7.18 -0.35
C ARG A 356 10.21 -7.93 0.98
N LEU A 357 9.06 -8.46 1.40
CA LEU A 357 8.96 -9.25 2.62
C LEU A 357 9.62 -10.62 2.40
N SER A 358 9.91 -11.31 3.51
CA SER A 358 10.51 -12.65 3.47
C SER A 358 9.69 -13.63 2.62
N GLU A 359 10.38 -14.45 1.84
CA GLU A 359 9.75 -15.48 1.01
C GLU A 359 8.95 -16.49 1.84
N ILE A 360 7.85 -16.97 1.24
CA ILE A 360 6.99 -18.04 1.76
C ILE A 360 7.03 -19.20 0.76
N ASN A 361 7.60 -20.32 1.18
CA ASN A 361 7.65 -21.55 0.38
C ASN A 361 6.32 -22.29 0.48
N LEU A 362 5.88 -22.88 -0.63
CA LEU A 362 4.66 -23.66 -0.70
C LEU A 362 4.99 -25.16 -0.85
N PRO A 363 4.24 -26.04 -0.18
CA PRO A 363 4.43 -27.47 -0.30
C PRO A 363 4.02 -27.98 -1.68
N ASP A 364 4.41 -29.22 -1.97
CA ASP A 364 4.07 -29.81 -3.24
C ASP A 364 2.56 -29.99 -3.45
N ASN A 365 2.08 -29.61 -4.65
CA ASN A 365 0.65 -29.62 -4.96
C ASN A 365 -0.19 -28.85 -3.92
N GLY A 366 0.35 -27.74 -3.40
CA GLY A 366 -0.31 -26.92 -2.38
C GLY A 366 -1.66 -26.35 -2.85
N PRO A 367 -2.50 -25.87 -1.91
CA PRO A 367 -3.81 -25.32 -2.24
C PRO A 367 -3.70 -24.00 -3.02
N ASN A 368 -4.74 -23.67 -3.79
CA ASN A 368 -4.80 -22.40 -4.53
C ASN A 368 -5.27 -21.21 -3.66
N HIS A 369 -5.91 -21.49 -2.52
CA HIS A 369 -6.51 -20.50 -1.63
C HIS A 369 -6.12 -20.78 -0.18
N PHE A 370 -5.62 -19.77 0.52
CA PHE A 370 -5.21 -19.86 1.93
C PHE A 370 -5.01 -18.47 2.54
N MET A 371 -4.82 -18.38 3.85
CA MET A 371 -4.51 -17.11 4.54
C MET A 371 -3.01 -16.83 4.55
N LEU A 372 -2.63 -15.58 4.30
CA LEU A 372 -1.23 -15.11 4.28
C LEU A 372 -0.50 -15.43 5.59
N ARG A 373 -1.14 -15.10 6.72
CA ARG A 373 -0.56 -15.31 8.06
C ARG A 373 -0.28 -16.79 8.32
N ASP A 374 -1.24 -17.66 8.02
CA ASP A 374 -1.11 -19.10 8.29
C ASP A 374 0.03 -19.72 7.47
N ALA A 375 0.12 -19.37 6.18
CA ALA A 375 1.23 -19.82 5.33
C ALA A 375 2.59 -19.30 5.81
N ALA A 376 2.66 -18.05 6.27
CA ALA A 376 3.89 -17.47 6.80
C ALA A 376 4.31 -18.11 8.14
N LEU A 377 3.36 -18.42 9.03
CA LEU A 377 3.62 -19.05 10.33
C LEU A 377 3.99 -20.53 10.20
N ALA A 378 3.43 -21.25 9.22
CA ALA A 378 3.76 -22.65 8.95
C ALA A 378 5.26 -22.84 8.62
N MET A 379 5.90 -21.82 8.05
CA MET A 379 7.35 -21.81 7.78
C MET A 379 8.22 -21.50 9.01
N GLN A 380 7.63 -20.98 10.09
CA GLN A 380 8.32 -20.65 11.32
C GLN A 380 8.26 -21.76 12.37
N ALA A 381 7.49 -22.82 12.11
CA ALA A 381 7.51 -24.01 12.94
C ALA A 381 8.98 -24.46 13.09
N PRO A 382 9.46 -24.73 14.33
CA PRO A 382 10.87 -24.98 14.56
C PRO A 382 11.29 -26.11 13.63
N VAL A 383 12.35 -25.86 12.86
CA VAL A 383 13.13 -26.97 12.33
C VAL A 383 13.53 -27.73 13.58
N GLY A 384 12.88 -28.88 13.82
CA GLY A 384 13.27 -29.75 14.91
C GLY A 384 14.75 -30.01 14.71
N ASN A 385 15.57 -29.46 15.58
CA ASN A 385 17.00 -29.66 15.53
C ASN A 385 17.21 -31.15 15.74
N ALA A 386 17.40 -31.91 14.65
CA ALA A 386 17.87 -33.29 14.70
C ALA A 386 19.21 -33.39 15.46
N PHE A 387 19.87 -32.25 15.72
CA PHE A 387 21.04 -32.10 16.56
C PHE A 387 20.94 -30.84 17.44
N GLY A 388 20.18 -30.89 18.53
CA GLY A 388 20.47 -30.26 19.83
C GLY A 388 21.04 -28.83 19.95
N GLY A 389 20.85 -27.91 19.01
CA GLY A 389 21.17 -26.49 19.16
C GLY A 389 20.04 -25.73 19.86
N SER A 390 20.34 -24.83 20.79
CA SER A 390 19.32 -24.11 21.59
C SER A 390 18.96 -22.71 21.07
N ASP A 391 19.20 -22.41 19.79
CA ASP A 391 18.91 -21.08 19.26
C ASP A 391 18.27 -21.15 17.86
N PRO A 392 16.94 -21.21 17.75
CA PRO A 392 16.28 -20.97 16.48
C PRO A 392 16.34 -19.46 16.24
N THR A 393 17.26 -19.00 15.39
CA THR A 393 17.16 -17.68 14.76
C THR A 393 15.82 -17.63 14.01
N GLN A 394 14.78 -17.16 14.70
CA GLN A 394 13.41 -17.26 14.26
C GLN A 394 13.26 -16.40 13.01
N ARG A 395 13.18 -17.06 11.83
CA ARG A 395 13.08 -16.38 10.54
C ARG A 395 11.92 -15.38 10.60
N VAL A 396 12.15 -14.11 10.25
CA VAL A 396 11.09 -13.10 10.22
C VAL A 396 9.92 -13.61 9.36
N PRO A 397 8.68 -13.60 9.86
CA PRO A 397 7.57 -14.17 9.12
C PRO A 397 7.38 -13.42 7.78
N GLY A 398 7.09 -14.15 6.70
CA GLY A 398 6.84 -13.53 5.38
C GLY A 398 5.59 -12.64 5.28
N HIS A 399 4.83 -12.51 6.36
CA HIS A 399 3.70 -11.59 6.49
C HIS A 399 4.04 -10.32 7.29
N ARG A 400 5.26 -10.19 7.84
CA ARG A 400 5.71 -9.03 8.61
C ARG A 400 6.45 -8.04 7.72
N HIS A 401 5.96 -6.80 7.68
CA HIS A 401 6.64 -5.67 7.02
C HIS A 401 7.33 -4.81 8.07
N ASP A 402 8.67 -4.75 8.05
CA ASP A 402 9.45 -3.85 8.89
C ASP A 402 9.70 -2.52 8.18
N PHE A 403 9.34 -1.41 8.82
CA PHE A 403 9.54 -0.06 8.30
C PHE A 403 10.75 0.64 8.94
N GLY A 404 11.24 0.15 10.08
CA GLY A 404 12.28 0.82 10.88
C GLY A 404 11.82 2.08 11.63
N ASP A 405 10.54 2.48 11.51
CA ASP A 405 9.95 3.63 12.22
C ASP A 405 8.45 3.42 12.50
N THR A 406 7.83 4.38 13.18
CA THR A 406 6.46 4.30 13.69
C THR A 406 5.43 5.04 12.84
N ARG A 407 5.79 5.53 11.64
CA ARG A 407 4.96 6.47 10.86
C ARG A 407 3.75 5.81 10.19
N PHE A 408 2.73 6.63 9.93
CA PHE A 408 1.62 6.30 9.06
C PHE A 408 2.05 6.26 7.58
N ARG A 409 1.54 5.27 6.82
CA ARG A 409 1.80 5.12 5.38
C ARG A 409 0.59 4.57 4.65
N LEU A 410 0.47 4.92 3.37
CA LEU A 410 -0.40 4.24 2.39
C LEU A 410 0.45 3.32 1.52
N VAL A 411 0.36 2.01 1.77
CA VAL A 411 1.26 1.02 1.15
C VAL A 411 0.53 0.20 0.10
N ARG A 412 1.04 0.20 -1.13
CA ARG A 412 0.57 -0.64 -2.24
C ARG A 412 1.26 -1.99 -2.16
N TYR A 413 0.54 -3.00 -1.68
CA TYR A 413 1.02 -4.38 -1.63
C TYR A 413 0.65 -5.16 -2.89
N LYS A 414 1.50 -6.07 -3.34
CA LYS A 414 1.21 -7.06 -4.40
C LYS A 414 1.97 -8.35 -4.16
N LEU A 415 1.55 -9.44 -4.80
CA LEU A 415 2.25 -10.72 -4.72
C LEU A 415 3.16 -10.93 -5.92
N GLU A 416 4.30 -11.54 -5.68
CA GLU A 416 5.15 -12.13 -6.72
C GLU A 416 5.30 -13.62 -6.44
N THR A 417 4.89 -14.47 -7.37
CA THR A 417 5.03 -15.93 -7.27
C THR A 417 6.13 -16.42 -8.18
N THR A 418 6.88 -17.43 -7.75
CA THR A 418 7.95 -18.07 -8.54
C THR A 418 7.59 -19.51 -8.86
N THR A 419 7.85 -19.95 -10.09
CA THR A 419 7.69 -21.37 -10.45
C THR A 419 8.54 -22.26 -9.55
N ARG A 420 8.03 -23.44 -9.22
CA ARG A 420 8.84 -24.47 -8.53
C ARG A 420 9.75 -25.24 -9.46
N PHE A 421 9.50 -25.22 -10.77
CA PHE A 421 10.11 -26.15 -11.72
C PHE A 421 11.42 -25.63 -12.31
N ARG A 422 12.19 -24.87 -11.53
CA ARG A 422 13.42 -24.22 -12.00
C ARG A 422 14.39 -25.26 -12.57
N GLU A 423 14.48 -26.42 -11.92
CA GLU A 423 15.35 -27.55 -12.28
C GLU A 423 14.96 -28.23 -13.60
N TYR A 424 13.74 -28.01 -14.11
CA TYR A 424 13.26 -28.57 -15.37
C TYR A 424 13.37 -27.57 -16.53
N LEU A 425 13.80 -26.33 -16.28
CA LEU A 425 13.87 -25.27 -17.27
C LEU A 425 15.32 -25.02 -17.73
N PRO A 426 15.53 -24.61 -18.99
CA PRO A 426 16.80 -24.09 -19.47
C PRO A 426 17.42 -23.04 -18.53
N PRO A 427 18.73 -23.11 -18.22
CA PRO A 427 19.41 -22.15 -17.35
C PRO A 427 19.24 -20.69 -17.73
N ALA A 428 19.24 -20.38 -19.03
CA ALA A 428 19.06 -19.03 -19.54
C ALA A 428 17.69 -18.42 -19.18
N LEU A 429 16.67 -19.25 -18.99
CA LEU A 429 15.34 -18.77 -18.58
C LEU A 429 15.30 -18.41 -17.11
N TYR A 430 15.75 -19.31 -16.23
CA TYR A 430 15.69 -19.02 -14.80
C TYR A 430 16.76 -18.04 -14.31
N ALA A 431 17.76 -17.72 -15.14
CA ALA A 431 18.66 -16.60 -14.90
C ALA A 431 17.93 -15.24 -14.96
N GLN A 432 16.80 -15.17 -15.68
CA GLN A 432 15.94 -13.99 -15.80
C GLN A 432 14.69 -14.18 -14.92
N ARG A 433 14.60 -13.43 -13.83
CA ARG A 433 13.58 -13.61 -12.79
C ARG A 433 12.16 -13.46 -13.35
N GLU A 434 11.95 -12.48 -14.21
CA GLU A 434 10.68 -12.16 -14.87
C GLU A 434 10.15 -13.32 -15.73
N LEU A 435 11.04 -14.16 -16.28
CA LEU A 435 10.63 -15.30 -17.11
C LEU A 435 10.11 -16.49 -16.30
N ILE A 436 10.39 -16.53 -14.99
CA ILE A 436 9.98 -17.62 -14.09
C ILE A 436 9.05 -17.17 -12.96
N THR A 437 8.74 -15.87 -12.90
CA THR A 437 7.85 -15.28 -11.91
C THR A 437 6.56 -14.80 -12.54
N ARG A 438 5.52 -14.62 -11.72
CA ARG A 438 4.31 -13.89 -12.09
C ARG A 438 3.96 -12.90 -10.99
N VAL A 439 3.66 -11.67 -11.39
CA VAL A 439 3.32 -10.58 -10.47
C VAL A 439 1.82 -10.32 -10.50
N GLY A 440 1.23 -10.17 -9.33
CA GLY A 440 -0.18 -9.87 -9.12
C GLY A 440 -0.51 -8.38 -9.17
N PRO A 441 -1.80 -8.02 -9.21
CA PRO A 441 -2.23 -6.64 -9.08
C PRO A 441 -1.95 -6.08 -7.68
N GLU A 442 -1.89 -4.76 -7.59
CA GLU A 442 -1.79 -4.05 -6.31
C GLU A 442 -3.12 -4.10 -5.54
N VAL A 443 -3.03 -4.19 -4.22
CA VAL A 443 -4.18 -4.11 -3.32
C VAL A 443 -4.59 -2.65 -3.14
N LEU A 444 -5.58 -2.22 -3.93
CA LEU A 444 -6.17 -0.89 -3.85
C LEU A 444 -7.53 -0.93 -3.14
N GLN A 445 -7.49 -0.97 -1.80
CA GLN A 445 -8.69 -1.24 -0.99
C GLN A 445 -9.28 -0.02 -0.27
N CYS A 446 -8.54 1.09 -0.14
CA CYS A 446 -9.07 2.30 0.50
C CYS A 446 -9.44 3.36 -0.54
N GLN A 447 -10.46 4.17 -0.26
CA GLN A 447 -10.75 5.38 -1.02
C GLN A 447 -10.13 6.57 -0.29
N ALA A 448 -9.07 7.16 -0.85
CA ALA A 448 -8.39 8.30 -0.26
C ALA A 448 -8.23 9.45 -1.27
N LEU A 449 -8.31 10.67 -0.76
CA LEU A 449 -7.98 11.90 -1.46
C LEU A 449 -6.65 12.41 -0.91
N LEU A 450 -5.64 12.43 -1.77
CA LEU A 450 -4.29 12.92 -1.48
C LEU A 450 -4.06 14.28 -2.15
N GLY A 451 -3.16 15.08 -1.58
CA GLY A 451 -2.66 16.29 -2.24
C GLY A 451 -1.81 15.97 -3.47
N SER A 452 -1.49 17.00 -4.25
CA SER A 452 -0.53 16.87 -5.35
C SER A 452 0.87 16.56 -4.82
N ASP A 453 1.73 16.00 -5.67
CA ASP A 453 3.16 15.74 -5.36
C ASP A 453 3.99 17.02 -5.13
N THR A 454 3.35 18.19 -5.10
CA THR A 454 3.95 19.50 -4.85
C THR A 454 3.34 20.20 -3.63
N ASP A 455 2.34 19.62 -2.97
CA ASP A 455 1.70 20.16 -1.76
C ASP A 455 1.97 19.24 -0.57
N PRO A 456 3.12 19.38 0.11
CA PRO A 456 3.52 18.44 1.15
C PRO A 456 2.63 18.51 2.39
N GLY A 457 2.00 19.65 2.66
CA GLY A 457 1.11 19.84 3.82
C GLY A 457 -0.33 19.40 3.60
N ALA A 458 -0.64 18.80 2.45
CA ALA A 458 -2.00 18.36 2.16
C ALA A 458 -2.47 17.24 3.12
N PRO A 459 -3.71 17.31 3.62
CA PRO A 459 -4.26 16.25 4.46
C PRO A 459 -4.50 14.96 3.66
N VAL A 460 -4.48 13.83 4.35
CA VAL A 460 -4.92 12.53 3.81
C VAL A 460 -6.36 12.29 4.26
N LEU A 461 -7.31 12.40 3.34
CA LEU A 461 -8.74 12.29 3.64
C LEU A 461 -9.32 10.98 3.09
N PHE A 462 -10.12 10.26 3.88
CA PHE A 462 -10.71 8.99 3.48
C PHE A 462 -12.21 9.11 3.24
N ASN A 463 -12.71 8.39 2.24
CA ASN A 463 -14.14 8.26 1.94
C ASN A 463 -14.87 9.62 1.72
N VAL A 464 -14.15 10.60 1.18
CA VAL A 464 -14.70 11.92 0.82
C VAL A 464 -14.99 12.01 -0.69
N ALA A 465 -15.78 13.01 -1.11
CA ALA A 465 -15.99 13.27 -2.53
C ALA A 465 -14.66 13.58 -3.24
N GLY A 466 -14.44 12.95 -4.41
CA GLY A 466 -13.19 13.05 -5.17
C GLY A 466 -12.08 12.08 -4.72
N ALA A 467 -12.30 11.28 -3.67
CA ALA A 467 -11.37 10.21 -3.31
C ALA A 467 -11.27 9.13 -4.40
N SER A 468 -10.10 8.50 -4.49
CA SER A 468 -9.81 7.45 -5.49
C SER A 468 -9.19 6.21 -4.82
N PRO A 469 -9.17 5.05 -5.50
CA PRO A 469 -8.59 3.82 -4.95
C PRO A 469 -7.09 3.96 -4.68
N HIS A 470 -6.68 3.69 -3.44
CA HIS A 470 -5.29 3.70 -2.97
C HIS A 470 -4.96 2.46 -2.14
N GLY A 471 -3.68 2.33 -1.78
CA GLY A 471 -3.11 1.19 -1.05
C GLY A 471 -3.70 0.96 0.34
N VAL A 472 -3.06 0.08 1.10
CA VAL A 472 -3.50 -0.30 2.45
C VAL A 472 -2.97 0.74 3.45
N PRO A 473 -3.84 1.34 4.29
CA PRO A 473 -3.39 2.23 5.36
C PRO A 473 -2.69 1.42 6.46
N VAL A 474 -1.45 1.77 6.74
CA VAL A 474 -0.66 1.27 7.87
C VAL A 474 -0.64 2.39 8.91
N PRO A 475 -1.32 2.24 10.07
CA PRO A 475 -1.48 3.34 11.02
C PRO A 475 -0.16 3.73 11.68
N SER A 476 -0.02 5.01 12.07
CA SER A 476 1.08 5.43 12.96
C SER A 476 0.96 4.71 14.31
N SER A 477 2.07 4.19 14.82
CA SER A 477 2.11 3.43 16.08
C SER A 477 2.66 4.21 17.27
N ALA A 478 3.20 5.41 17.07
CA ALA A 478 3.70 6.26 18.15
C ALA A 478 3.09 7.66 18.10
N VAL A 479 3.18 8.37 19.24
CA VAL A 479 2.74 9.76 19.35
C VAL A 479 3.57 10.66 18.43
N PRO A 480 2.96 11.65 17.76
CA PRO A 480 3.70 12.69 17.05
C PRO A 480 4.59 13.50 18.01
N ASP A 481 5.61 14.14 17.46
CA ASP A 481 6.42 15.13 18.17
C ASP A 481 5.56 16.35 18.55
N VAL A 482 5.99 17.13 19.55
CA VAL A 482 5.29 18.36 19.92
C VAL A 482 5.39 19.44 18.83
N PRO A 483 4.39 20.31 18.66
CA PRO A 483 4.49 21.42 17.71
C PRO A 483 5.50 22.46 18.23
N ALA A 484 6.55 22.72 17.45
CA ALA A 484 7.56 23.73 17.75
C ALA A 484 7.07 25.11 17.23
N ILE A 485 6.30 25.82 18.06
CA ILE A 485 5.70 27.11 17.69
C ILE A 485 6.78 28.20 17.65
N VAL A 486 6.89 28.89 16.52
CA VAL A 486 7.80 30.03 16.35
C VAL A 486 7.12 31.33 16.80
N TYR A 487 5.94 31.62 16.24
CA TYR A 487 5.07 32.74 16.63
C TYR A 487 3.67 32.58 16.00
N VAL A 488 2.71 33.35 16.53
CA VAL A 488 1.34 33.46 16.02
C VAL A 488 1.09 34.89 15.57
N VAL A 489 0.53 35.08 14.38
CA VAL A 489 0.15 36.40 13.85
C VAL A 489 -1.29 36.41 13.36
N PRO A 490 -2.05 37.50 13.57
CA PRO A 490 -3.35 37.65 12.95
C PRO A 490 -3.23 37.77 11.44
N THR A 491 -4.12 37.09 10.74
CA THR A 491 -4.24 37.18 9.28
C THR A 491 -5.59 37.79 8.91
N PHE A 492 -5.60 38.41 7.73
CA PHE A 492 -6.81 38.98 7.15
C PHE A 492 -6.73 38.91 5.64
N ALA A 493 -7.90 38.86 5.01
CA ALA A 493 -8.04 38.95 3.57
C ALA A 493 -9.01 40.06 3.19
N TRP A 494 -8.84 40.58 1.98
CA TRP A 494 -9.75 41.59 1.43
C TRP A 494 -10.59 40.99 0.31
N GLN A 495 -11.88 41.28 0.28
CA GLN A 495 -12.80 41.06 -0.84
C GLN A 495 -13.31 42.41 -1.31
N ARG A 496 -13.11 42.75 -2.59
CA ARG A 496 -13.43 44.07 -3.15
C ARG A 496 -14.26 43.90 -4.42
N THR A 497 -15.29 44.71 -4.60
CA THR A 497 -15.97 44.86 -5.88
C THR A 497 -15.00 45.43 -6.92
N PRO A 498 -14.97 44.94 -8.18
CA PRO A 498 -14.13 45.52 -9.22
C PRO A 498 -14.38 47.02 -9.41
N ALA A 499 -13.34 47.79 -9.71
CA ALA A 499 -13.42 49.24 -9.90
C ALA A 499 -14.49 49.64 -10.96
N ASN A 500 -14.67 48.84 -12.01
CA ASN A 500 -15.58 49.17 -13.12
C ASN A 500 -17.02 48.69 -12.92
N ALA A 501 -17.40 48.23 -11.73
CA ALA A 501 -18.75 47.72 -11.49
C ALA A 501 -19.80 48.86 -11.44
N SER A 502 -20.91 48.68 -12.15
CA SER A 502 -22.10 49.53 -12.04
C SER A 502 -22.86 49.21 -10.76
N GLY A 503 -22.75 50.05 -9.71
CA GLY A 503 -23.47 49.89 -8.44
C GLY A 503 -22.63 50.24 -7.21
N PRO A 504 -23.06 49.86 -6.00
CA PRO A 504 -22.32 50.09 -4.76
C PRO A 504 -20.95 49.40 -4.79
N ARG A 505 -19.88 50.15 -4.55
CA ARG A 505 -18.53 49.60 -4.37
C ARG A 505 -18.39 49.10 -2.95
N THR A 506 -18.10 47.82 -2.78
CA THR A 506 -17.99 47.18 -1.46
C THR A 506 -16.58 46.65 -1.26
N SER A 507 -16.04 46.88 -0.06
CA SER A 507 -14.78 46.29 0.39
C SER A 507 -14.99 45.62 1.74
N VAL A 508 -14.58 44.36 1.86
CA VAL A 508 -14.70 43.54 3.06
C VAL A 508 -13.32 43.06 3.47
N ARG A 509 -12.86 43.47 4.65
CA ARG A 509 -11.76 42.80 5.35
C ARG A 509 -12.35 41.62 6.12
N LEU A 510 -12.06 40.41 5.66
CA LEU A 510 -12.24 39.17 6.42
C LEU A 510 -11.13 39.10 7.47
N GLY A 511 -11.51 39.11 8.73
CA GLY A 511 -10.61 38.93 9.88
C GLY A 511 -10.88 37.59 10.57
N ASN A 512 -10.60 37.53 11.89
CA ASN A 512 -10.78 36.35 12.73
C ASN A 512 -10.00 35.10 12.28
N SER A 513 -8.79 35.28 11.76
CA SER A 513 -7.89 34.18 11.42
C SER A 513 -6.52 34.41 12.04
N LEU A 514 -5.86 33.32 12.43
CA LEU A 514 -4.51 33.31 12.98
C LEU A 514 -3.63 32.41 12.11
N ARG A 515 -2.41 32.85 11.82
CA ARG A 515 -1.36 32.01 11.26
C ARG A 515 -0.38 31.62 12.35
N VAL A 516 -0.19 30.33 12.52
CA VAL A 516 0.81 29.74 13.42
C VAL A 516 2.00 29.30 12.59
N TYR A 517 3.18 29.87 12.82
CA TYR A 517 4.43 29.41 12.21
C TYR A 517 5.11 28.35 13.10
N LEU A 518 5.66 27.31 12.47
CA LEU A 518 6.19 26.09 13.09
C LEU A 518 7.60 25.79 12.56
N GLU A 519 8.50 25.36 13.45
CA GLU A 519 9.84 24.90 13.06
C GLU A 519 9.79 23.55 12.31
N ARG A 520 10.88 23.27 11.58
CA ARG A 520 11.17 21.97 10.96
C ARG A 520 11.85 21.04 11.98
N PRO A 521 11.77 19.72 11.84
CA PRO A 521 11.09 18.98 10.77
C PRO A 521 9.59 18.72 11.04
N TRP A 522 8.85 18.43 9.98
CA TRP A 522 7.47 17.93 10.02
C TRP A 522 7.36 16.45 9.58
N PHE A 523 6.19 15.84 9.78
CA PHE A 523 5.87 14.42 9.49
C PHE A 523 6.49 13.39 10.46
N SER A 524 6.58 13.74 11.75
CA SER A 524 7.06 12.82 12.80
C SER A 524 6.24 11.51 12.87
N SER A 525 4.95 11.59 12.56
CA SER A 525 3.99 10.49 12.54
C SER A 525 3.55 10.08 11.13
N GLY A 526 4.22 10.59 10.08
CA GLY A 526 3.94 10.27 8.67
C GLY A 526 3.05 11.28 7.94
N ASP A 527 2.72 10.96 6.69
CA ASP A 527 1.95 11.82 5.79
C ASP A 527 0.57 12.20 6.37
N GLY A 528 0.12 13.42 6.05
CA GLY A 528 -1.18 13.92 6.54
C GLY A 528 -1.19 14.36 8.01
N GLU A 529 -0.02 14.50 8.66
CA GLU A 529 0.12 15.10 9.98
C GLU A 529 -0.40 16.55 9.98
N LEU A 530 -1.33 16.85 10.90
CA LEU A 530 -2.05 18.11 11.04
C LEU A 530 -1.59 18.89 12.27
N LEU A 531 -1.89 20.19 12.31
CA LEU A 531 -1.87 20.96 13.55
C LEU A 531 -3.25 20.89 14.20
N GLY A 532 -3.34 20.30 15.39
CA GLY A 532 -4.57 20.19 16.17
C GLY A 532 -4.75 21.32 17.16
N VAL A 533 -5.94 21.90 17.21
CA VAL A 533 -6.38 22.82 18.27
C VAL A 533 -7.16 22.02 19.31
N VAL A 534 -6.74 22.08 20.58
CA VAL A 534 -7.36 21.33 21.67
C VAL A 534 -8.50 22.14 22.27
N LEU A 535 -9.68 21.54 22.35
CA LEU A 535 -10.88 22.07 23.00
C LEU A 535 -11.20 21.23 24.24
N HIS A 536 -11.73 21.87 25.27
CA HIS A 536 -12.25 21.15 26.44
C HIS A 536 -13.35 20.13 26.05
N GLY A 537 -14.19 20.48 25.08
CA GLY A 537 -15.15 19.59 24.43
C GLY A 537 -15.98 20.33 23.39
N ASP A 538 -16.63 19.61 22.47
CA ASP A 538 -17.50 20.22 21.47
C ASP A 538 -18.80 20.73 22.12
N GLY A 539 -18.92 22.06 22.23
CA GLY A 539 -20.05 22.72 22.87
C GLY A 539 -19.91 22.91 24.39
N SER A 540 -18.77 22.55 24.99
CA SER A 540 -18.52 22.72 26.42
C SER A 540 -18.23 24.18 26.79
N ARG A 541 -18.72 24.62 27.96
CA ARG A 541 -18.54 26.01 28.42
C ARG A 541 -17.16 26.20 29.01
N PHE A 542 -16.62 27.41 28.88
CA PHE A 542 -15.35 27.75 29.51
C PHE A 542 -15.42 27.75 31.04
N THR A 543 -16.60 27.99 31.62
CA THR A 543 -16.84 27.90 33.07
C THR A 543 -16.69 26.49 33.63
N ASP A 544 -16.74 25.46 32.77
CA ASP A 544 -16.69 24.06 33.18
C ASP A 544 -15.23 23.54 33.20
N ILE A 545 -14.29 24.30 32.63
CA ILE A 545 -12.86 23.99 32.58
C ILE A 545 -12.29 23.98 34.00
N GLN A 546 -11.75 22.84 34.41
CA GLN A 546 -11.10 22.73 35.71
C GLN A 546 -9.74 23.45 35.72
N PRO A 547 -9.25 23.96 36.87
CA PRO A 547 -7.95 24.62 36.94
C PRO A 547 -6.79 23.78 36.38
N THR A 548 -6.87 22.45 36.51
CA THR A 548 -5.90 21.49 35.97
C THR A 548 -5.90 21.38 34.45
N GLN A 549 -7.00 21.77 33.79
CA GLN A 549 -7.17 21.72 32.33
C GLN A 549 -6.81 23.02 31.62
N VAL A 550 -6.79 24.14 32.34
CA VAL A 550 -6.43 25.47 31.81
C VAL A 550 -5.14 25.48 30.97
N PRO A 551 -4.05 24.77 31.31
CA PRO A 551 -2.83 24.77 30.49
C PRO A 551 -2.90 23.87 29.26
N TYR A 552 -4.02 23.20 28.99
CA TYR A 552 -4.15 22.19 27.93
C TYR A 552 -5.29 22.45 26.94
N VAL A 553 -6.10 23.50 27.14
CA VAL A 553 -7.28 23.78 26.30
C VAL A 553 -7.27 25.20 25.76
N THR A 554 -7.77 25.34 24.54
CA THR A 554 -7.93 26.62 23.86
C THR A 554 -9.04 27.43 24.49
N GLN A 555 -8.75 28.69 24.76
CA GLN A 555 -9.72 29.64 25.33
C GLN A 555 -9.61 30.97 24.60
N TRP A 556 -10.73 31.70 24.57
CA TRP A 556 -10.75 33.08 24.11
C TRP A 556 -11.52 33.96 25.09
N GLY A 557 -11.15 35.24 25.14
CA GLY A 557 -11.65 36.20 26.10
C GLY A 557 -11.80 37.60 25.51
N LEU A 558 -12.62 38.41 26.16
CA LEU A 558 -12.79 39.82 25.85
C LEU A 558 -11.46 40.55 26.08
N ASP A 559 -11.14 41.52 25.20
CA ASP A 559 -10.05 42.46 25.48
C ASP A 559 -10.45 43.38 26.65
N PRO A 560 -9.75 43.34 27.79
CA PRO A 560 -10.12 44.12 28.96
C PRO A 560 -10.02 45.64 28.75
N LEU A 561 -9.33 46.11 27.71
CA LEU A 561 -9.25 47.54 27.39
C LEU A 561 -10.52 48.10 26.74
N PHE A 562 -11.39 47.23 26.22
CA PHE A 562 -12.55 47.62 25.43
C PHE A 562 -13.82 47.01 26.01
N ASP A 563 -14.79 47.86 26.34
CA ASP A 563 -16.16 47.42 26.55
C ASP A 563 -16.78 47.10 25.19
N SER A 564 -16.95 45.83 24.89
CA SER A 564 -17.54 45.34 23.64
C SER A 564 -18.38 44.10 23.90
N ALA A 565 -19.07 43.59 22.86
CA ALA A 565 -19.83 42.36 23.01
C ALA A 565 -18.93 41.22 23.53
N THR A 566 -19.42 40.46 24.50
CA THR A 566 -18.68 39.30 25.01
C THR A 566 -18.48 38.28 23.89
N PRO A 567 -17.28 37.69 23.75
CA PRO A 567 -17.10 36.57 22.85
C PRO A 567 -17.93 35.37 23.32
N LYS A 568 -18.06 34.36 22.47
CA LYS A 568 -18.73 33.10 22.83
C LYS A 568 -18.12 32.52 24.10
N HIS A 569 -18.97 32.03 25.01
CA HIS A 569 -18.55 31.44 26.29
C HIS A 569 -18.28 29.92 26.21
N LEU A 570 -18.31 29.37 25.00
CA LEU A 570 -18.08 27.96 24.68
C LEU A 570 -17.40 27.87 23.31
N THR A 571 -16.70 26.76 23.07
CA THR A 571 -16.10 26.42 21.77
C THR A 571 -16.88 25.28 21.13
N ARG A 572 -17.14 25.38 19.82
CA ARG A 572 -17.61 24.28 19.00
C ARG A 572 -16.62 23.95 17.89
N VAL A 573 -16.65 22.72 17.41
CA VAL A 573 -15.91 22.30 16.21
C VAL A 573 -16.29 23.18 15.00
N SER A 574 -17.55 23.61 14.91
CA SER A 574 -18.03 24.52 13.86
C SER A 574 -17.43 25.93 13.92
N ASP A 575 -16.83 26.32 15.06
CA ASP A 575 -16.17 27.61 15.21
C ASP A 575 -14.80 27.64 14.52
N PHE A 576 -14.35 26.51 13.99
CA PHE A 576 -13.13 26.32 13.21
C PHE A 576 -13.50 25.90 11.78
N PRO A 577 -13.91 26.85 10.92
CA PRO A 577 -14.42 26.54 9.58
C PRO A 577 -13.33 26.01 8.62
N ALA A 578 -12.05 26.26 8.91
CA ALA A 578 -10.91 25.78 8.11
C ALA A 578 -10.41 24.37 8.51
N ARG A 579 -11.09 23.69 9.45
CA ARG A 579 -10.72 22.34 9.87
C ARG A 579 -10.80 21.34 8.72
N VAL A 580 -9.95 20.32 8.76
CA VAL A 580 -9.94 19.21 7.78
C VAL A 580 -10.22 17.85 8.43
N ALA A 581 -10.07 17.75 9.75
CA ALA A 581 -10.41 16.58 10.53
C ALA A 581 -10.71 17.02 11.98
N ASP A 582 -11.40 16.21 12.74
CA ASP A 582 -11.55 16.37 14.18
C ASP A 582 -11.82 15.02 14.86
N ALA A 583 -11.49 14.92 16.14
CA ALA A 583 -11.74 13.70 16.92
C ALA A 583 -11.73 13.99 18.42
N THR A 584 -12.48 13.18 19.15
CA THR A 584 -12.38 13.07 20.61
C THR A 584 -11.22 12.13 20.96
N VAL A 585 -10.26 12.62 21.76
CA VAL A 585 -9.02 11.91 22.10
C VAL A 585 -8.62 12.17 23.57
N PRO A 586 -7.95 11.22 24.24
CA PRO A 586 -7.40 11.46 25.57
C PRO A 586 -6.12 12.30 25.49
N LEU A 587 -5.95 13.24 26.43
CA LEU A 587 -4.68 13.96 26.63
C LEU A 587 -3.59 13.02 27.14
N LEU A 588 -2.35 13.24 26.70
CA LEU A 588 -1.20 12.48 27.20
C LEU A 588 -0.81 12.91 28.62
N GLU A 589 -1.11 14.14 29.00
CA GLU A 589 -0.74 14.74 30.29
C GLU A 589 -1.62 14.26 31.44
N THR A 590 -2.92 14.15 31.20
CA THR A 590 -3.92 13.90 32.25
C THR A 590 -4.75 12.64 32.01
N GLY A 591 -4.76 12.09 30.80
CA GLY A 591 -5.66 11.01 30.39
C GLY A 591 -7.11 11.46 30.18
N GLU A 592 -7.43 12.72 30.43
CA GLU A 592 -8.77 13.28 30.26
C GLU A 592 -9.13 13.42 28.79
N THR A 593 -10.39 13.17 28.49
CA THR A 593 -10.91 13.26 27.12
C THR A 593 -11.12 14.72 26.72
N VAL A 594 -10.57 15.09 25.57
CA VAL A 594 -10.71 16.41 24.94
C VAL A 594 -11.16 16.25 23.49
N HIS A 595 -11.56 17.36 22.85
CA HIS A 595 -11.85 17.38 21.41
C HIS A 595 -10.72 18.10 20.67
N VAL A 596 -10.16 17.47 19.65
CA VAL A 596 -9.07 18.05 18.85
C VAL A 596 -9.57 18.36 17.45
N VAL A 597 -9.35 19.59 17.02
CA VAL A 597 -9.73 20.09 15.69
C VAL A 597 -8.47 20.25 14.84
N GLY A 598 -8.32 19.41 13.82
CA GLY A 598 -7.16 19.35 12.94
C GLY A 598 -7.22 20.36 11.79
N HIS A 599 -6.16 21.14 11.64
CA HIS A 599 -5.93 22.10 10.57
C HIS A 599 -4.76 21.63 9.69
N ARG A 600 -4.88 21.83 8.38
CA ARG A 600 -3.79 21.55 7.44
C ARG A 600 -2.58 22.44 7.75
N VAL A 601 -1.39 21.90 7.58
CA VAL A 601 -0.15 22.69 7.54
C VAL A 601 0.20 23.02 6.10
N GLN A 602 1.05 24.02 5.90
CA GLN A 602 1.50 24.49 4.60
C GLN A 602 2.99 24.85 4.67
N TRP A 603 3.68 24.65 3.56
CA TRP A 603 5.10 24.96 3.43
C TRP A 603 5.28 26.39 2.92
N ASP A 604 6.00 27.23 3.68
CA ASP A 604 6.45 28.55 3.24
C ASP A 604 7.88 28.43 2.68
N ALA A 605 8.00 28.37 1.35
CA ALA A 605 9.28 28.22 0.68
C ALA A 605 10.22 29.43 0.88
N THR A 606 9.69 30.62 1.15
CA THR A 606 10.52 31.80 1.39
C THR A 606 11.14 31.71 2.79
N ARG A 607 10.33 31.40 3.80
CA ARG A 607 10.78 31.33 5.20
C ARG A 607 11.43 30.00 5.56
N GLN A 608 11.24 28.98 4.73
CA GLN A 608 11.59 27.59 5.01
C GLN A 608 11.00 27.11 6.34
N LEU A 609 9.74 27.47 6.58
CA LEU A 609 8.98 27.12 7.78
C LEU A 609 7.66 26.46 7.39
N TRP A 610 7.09 25.73 8.34
CA TRP A 610 5.70 25.28 8.25
C TRP A 610 4.78 26.34 8.84
N TYR A 611 3.55 26.43 8.34
CA TYR A 611 2.53 27.24 8.96
C TYR A 611 1.14 26.61 8.86
N ALA A 612 0.24 26.97 9.77
CA ALA A 612 -1.16 26.61 9.70
C ALA A 612 -2.02 27.87 9.87
N ASP A 613 -3.02 28.01 8.99
CA ASP A 613 -4.04 29.05 9.10
C ASP A 613 -5.25 28.50 9.87
N ILE A 614 -5.62 29.19 10.94
CA ILE A 614 -6.69 28.82 11.87
C ILE A 614 -7.73 29.93 11.85
N ASP A 615 -8.80 29.70 11.10
CA ASP A 615 -9.99 30.55 11.12
C ASP A 615 -10.81 30.27 12.37
N LEU A 616 -11.30 31.33 13.02
CA LEU A 616 -11.98 31.29 14.31
C LEU A 616 -13.30 32.06 14.25
N ASN A 617 -14.35 31.53 14.86
CA ASN A 617 -15.61 32.25 15.06
C ASN A 617 -15.87 32.48 16.55
N THR A 618 -15.31 33.56 17.09
CA THR A 618 -15.43 33.93 18.51
C THR A 618 -16.67 34.78 18.83
N GLY A 619 -17.51 35.08 17.83
CA GLY A 619 -18.67 35.97 17.97
C GLY A 619 -18.38 37.42 17.58
N ASN A 620 -19.09 38.38 18.19
CA ASN A 620 -19.07 39.79 17.81
C ASN A 620 -18.15 40.67 18.68
N SER A 621 -17.23 40.06 19.43
CA SER A 621 -16.33 40.82 20.28
C SER A 621 -15.36 41.66 19.44
N TYR A 622 -15.02 42.85 19.93
CA TYR A 622 -14.01 43.71 19.31
C TYR A 622 -12.63 43.24 19.76
N MET A 623 -11.84 42.72 18.82
CA MET A 623 -10.46 42.28 19.04
C MET A 623 -10.24 41.32 20.23
N PRO A 624 -11.00 40.22 20.36
CA PRO A 624 -10.84 39.29 21.46
C PRO A 624 -9.46 38.63 21.44
N PHE A 625 -8.95 38.32 22.63
CA PHE A 625 -7.75 37.52 22.81
C PHE A 625 -8.06 36.03 22.69
N VAL A 626 -7.19 35.30 22.03
CA VAL A 626 -7.22 33.85 21.93
C VAL A 626 -5.90 33.31 22.47
N ARG A 627 -5.99 32.26 23.28
CA ARG A 627 -4.83 31.47 23.72
C ARG A 627 -5.02 30.05 23.20
N LEU A 628 -4.26 29.69 22.17
CA LEU A 628 -4.35 28.39 21.52
C LEU A 628 -3.60 27.33 22.33
N ALA A 629 -4.24 26.19 22.53
CA ALA A 629 -3.61 24.94 22.95
C ALA A 629 -3.42 24.06 21.72
N LEU A 630 -2.17 23.79 21.35
CA LEU A 630 -1.82 23.17 20.08
C LEU A 630 -1.13 21.81 20.28
N VAL A 631 -1.45 20.86 19.41
CA VAL A 631 -0.83 19.54 19.32
C VAL A 631 -0.49 19.24 17.85
N ARG A 632 0.47 18.37 17.59
CA ARG A 632 0.52 17.68 16.29
C ARG A 632 -0.49 16.54 16.33
N TYR A 633 -1.27 16.38 15.27
CA TYR A 633 -2.41 15.46 15.20
C TYR A 633 -2.32 14.58 13.96
N GLN A 634 -2.33 13.26 14.16
CA GLN A 634 -2.36 12.26 13.09
C GLN A 634 -3.69 11.49 13.14
N PRO A 635 -4.65 11.80 12.25
CA PRO A 635 -5.94 11.11 12.21
C PRO A 635 -5.82 9.60 12.01
N GLN A 636 -4.74 9.14 11.35
CA GLN A 636 -4.50 7.73 11.03
C GLN A 636 -3.49 7.05 11.97
N ALA A 637 -3.45 7.45 13.24
CA ALA A 637 -2.68 6.76 14.26
C ALA A 637 -3.55 5.77 15.07
N LEU A 638 -2.91 4.83 15.77
CA LEU A 638 -3.56 4.02 16.79
C LEU A 638 -4.21 4.93 17.85
N ALA A 639 -5.33 4.49 18.43
CA ALA A 639 -6.24 5.33 19.20
C ALA A 639 -5.57 6.20 20.29
N HIS A 640 -4.58 5.67 21.01
CA HIS A 640 -3.88 6.36 22.10
C HIS A 640 -2.61 7.12 21.66
N THR A 641 -2.39 7.23 20.35
CA THR A 641 -1.17 7.84 19.77
C THR A 641 -1.47 8.93 18.75
N ARG A 642 -2.72 9.44 18.73
CA ARG A 642 -3.18 10.40 17.72
C ARG A 642 -2.61 11.79 17.89
N ILE A 643 -2.30 12.21 19.11
CA ILE A 643 -1.86 13.57 19.41
C ILE A 643 -0.54 13.58 20.17
N SER A 644 0.24 14.63 19.96
CA SER A 644 1.40 14.95 20.79
C SER A 644 0.97 15.48 22.16
N ARG A 645 1.94 15.77 23.02
CA ARG A 645 1.73 16.65 24.18
C ARG A 645 1.32 18.05 23.74
N VAL A 646 0.57 18.75 24.59
CA VAL A 646 0.03 20.08 24.33
C VAL A 646 1.10 21.16 24.52
N VAL A 647 1.14 22.10 23.59
CA VAL A 647 1.95 23.32 23.67
C VAL A 647 1.01 24.52 23.64
N MET A 648 1.14 25.39 24.64
CA MET A 648 0.38 26.64 24.69
C MET A 648 1.07 27.71 23.85
N ALA A 649 0.31 28.32 22.94
CA ALA A 649 0.74 29.52 22.23
C ALA A 649 0.63 30.76 23.13
N ASP A 650 1.37 31.81 22.75
CA ASP A 650 1.18 33.16 23.29
C ASP A 650 -0.24 33.68 22.97
N PHE A 651 -0.70 34.65 23.77
CA PHE A 651 -1.97 35.33 23.49
C PHE A 651 -1.89 36.08 22.16
N ALA A 652 -2.89 35.88 21.31
CA ALA A 652 -3.04 36.58 20.03
C ALA A 652 -4.40 37.28 19.95
N GLN A 653 -4.44 38.49 19.39
CA GLN A 653 -5.69 39.21 19.14
C GLN A 653 -6.24 38.88 17.75
N LEU A 654 -7.55 38.70 17.66
CA LEU A 654 -8.22 38.55 16.37
C LEU A 654 -8.59 39.92 15.78
N LEU A 655 -8.21 40.18 14.54
CA LEU A 655 -8.66 41.41 13.88
C LEU A 655 -10.14 41.30 13.50
N PRO A 656 -10.94 42.35 13.74
CA PRO A 656 -12.37 42.30 13.48
C PRO A 656 -12.64 42.39 11.99
N ARG A 657 -13.71 41.73 11.55
CA ARG A 657 -14.27 41.92 10.21
C ARG A 657 -14.66 43.40 10.03
N ARG A 658 -14.40 43.94 8.83
CA ARG A 658 -14.84 45.28 8.42
C ARG A 658 -15.46 45.22 7.04
N ARG A 659 -16.62 45.83 6.84
CA ARG A 659 -17.22 46.04 5.51
C ARG A 659 -17.45 47.53 5.30
N ALA A 660 -16.81 48.10 4.29
CA ALA A 660 -17.03 49.45 3.82
C ALA A 660 -17.82 49.43 2.51
N VAL A 661 -18.84 50.27 2.40
CA VAL A 661 -19.67 50.40 1.19
C VAL A 661 -19.67 51.86 0.76
N LEU A 662 -19.36 52.11 -0.51
CA LEU A 662 -19.45 53.41 -1.16
C LEU A 662 -20.53 53.37 -2.25
N THR A 663 -21.48 54.30 -2.19
CA THR A 663 -22.43 54.58 -3.27
C THR A 663 -22.25 56.01 -3.75
N LYS A 664 -22.07 56.20 -5.06
CA LYS A 664 -21.93 57.53 -5.69
C LYS A 664 -23.27 57.99 -6.27
N GLN A 665 -23.69 59.21 -5.94
CA GLN A 665 -24.83 59.90 -6.56
C GLN A 665 -24.41 61.33 -6.93
N GLY A 666 -24.05 61.54 -8.20
CA GLY A 666 -23.46 62.81 -8.64
C GLY A 666 -22.13 63.10 -7.93
N GLU A 667 -22.03 64.26 -7.29
CA GLU A 667 -20.88 64.66 -6.45
C GLU A 667 -20.97 64.14 -5.00
N VAL A 668 -22.05 63.43 -4.62
CA VAL A 668 -22.25 62.97 -3.25
C VAL A 668 -21.79 61.51 -3.11
N ALA A 669 -20.91 61.27 -2.14
CA ALA A 669 -20.51 59.94 -1.68
C ALA A 669 -21.33 59.56 -0.45
N HIS A 670 -22.07 58.45 -0.52
CA HIS A 670 -22.67 57.80 0.64
C HIS A 670 -21.75 56.64 1.07
N VAL A 671 -21.18 56.74 2.27
CA VAL A 671 -20.24 55.76 2.81
C VAL A 671 -20.77 55.17 4.10
N THR A 672 -20.82 53.84 4.18
CA THR A 672 -21.16 53.11 5.40
C THR A 672 -20.03 52.16 5.81
N LEU A 673 -19.76 52.08 7.11
CA LEU A 673 -18.83 51.13 7.72
C LEU A 673 -19.61 50.17 8.62
N HIS A 674 -19.28 48.88 8.54
CA HIS A 674 -19.92 47.78 9.27
C HIS A 674 -18.88 46.88 9.94
N GLY A 675 -19.27 46.22 11.03
CA GLY A 675 -18.43 45.31 11.83
C GLY A 675 -18.48 45.62 13.33
N PRO A 676 -17.86 44.79 14.19
CA PRO A 676 -17.90 45.01 15.64
C PRO A 676 -17.04 46.22 16.03
N VAL A 677 -17.57 47.06 16.92
CA VAL A 677 -16.90 48.22 17.52
C VAL A 677 -17.19 48.24 19.02
N PRO A 678 -16.29 48.81 19.84
CA PRO A 678 -16.54 48.92 21.28
C PRO A 678 -17.65 49.92 21.60
N SER A 679 -18.43 49.66 22.66
CA SER A 679 -19.33 50.63 23.27
C SER A 679 -18.57 51.69 24.04
N GLN A 680 -17.45 51.31 24.68
CA GLN A 680 -16.50 52.22 25.30
C GLN A 680 -15.07 51.70 25.07
N GLY A 681 -14.15 52.61 24.75
CA GLY A 681 -12.73 52.28 24.62
C GLY A 681 -11.95 52.50 25.92
N PRO A 682 -10.60 52.50 25.88
CA PRO A 682 -9.77 52.57 27.08
C PRO A 682 -9.85 53.92 27.81
N MET A 683 -10.48 54.95 27.22
CA MET A 683 -10.61 56.30 27.77
C MET A 683 -11.79 56.47 28.74
N LEU A 684 -12.16 55.43 29.48
CA LEU A 684 -13.29 55.42 30.40
C LEU A 684 -13.03 56.35 31.61
N SER A 685 -13.92 57.33 31.82
CA SER A 685 -13.78 58.35 32.88
C SER A 685 -13.86 57.82 34.32
N SER A 686 -14.27 56.56 34.51
CA SER A 686 -14.24 55.86 35.79
C SER A 686 -12.84 55.43 36.21
N ASN A 687 -11.93 55.24 35.24
CA ASN A 687 -10.57 54.76 35.45
C ASN A 687 -9.52 55.82 35.10
N ASP A 688 -9.80 56.68 34.12
CA ASP A 688 -8.90 57.73 33.63
C ASP A 688 -9.61 59.07 33.43
N ALA A 689 -9.19 60.10 34.17
CA ALA A 689 -9.72 61.45 33.99
C ALA A 689 -9.06 62.15 32.78
N PRO A 690 -9.84 62.89 31.95
CA PRO A 690 -9.27 63.70 30.86
C PRO A 690 -8.28 64.75 31.35
N MET A 691 -8.41 65.20 32.60
CA MET A 691 -7.51 66.15 33.27
C MET A 691 -6.60 65.42 34.25
N LEU A 692 -5.32 65.81 34.30
CA LEU A 692 -4.39 65.45 35.36
C LEU A 692 -4.91 66.10 36.67
N ASP A 693 -5.23 65.28 37.67
CA ASP A 693 -5.79 65.69 38.99
C ASP A 693 -7.24 66.23 38.99
N GLY A 694 -8.01 66.01 37.92
CA GLY A 694 -9.46 66.27 37.92
C GLY A 694 -10.22 65.21 38.74
N PRO A 695 -11.33 65.56 39.42
CA PRO A 695 -12.15 64.54 40.06
C PRO A 695 -12.68 63.55 39.01
N PRO A 696 -12.69 62.24 39.28
CA PRO A 696 -13.35 61.27 38.40
C PRO A 696 -14.82 61.66 38.22
N GLN A 697 -15.38 61.44 37.03
CA GLN A 697 -16.79 61.77 36.78
C GLN A 697 -17.70 60.95 37.71
N ARG A 698 -18.75 61.59 38.24
CA ARG A 698 -19.71 60.90 39.12
C ARG A 698 -20.58 59.94 38.30
N PRO A 699 -20.94 58.76 38.83
CA PRO A 699 -21.86 57.84 38.18
C PRO A 699 -23.15 58.55 37.74
N GLY A 700 -23.57 58.37 36.48
CA GLY A 700 -24.79 58.96 35.92
C GLY A 700 -24.62 60.30 35.18
N GLN A 701 -23.42 60.88 35.13
CA GLN A 701 -23.10 61.98 34.20
C GLN A 701 -22.75 61.45 32.82
N THR A 702 -23.16 62.16 31.76
CA THR A 702 -22.74 61.82 30.39
C THR A 702 -21.21 61.87 30.29
N PRO A 703 -20.55 60.81 29.79
CA PRO A 703 -19.10 60.80 29.66
C PRO A 703 -18.61 61.97 28.80
N ILE A 704 -17.57 62.69 29.24
CA ILE A 704 -16.92 63.75 28.42
C ILE A 704 -16.28 63.12 27.16
N GLU A 705 -15.78 61.90 27.30
CA GLU A 705 -15.20 61.09 26.24
C GLU A 705 -15.54 59.62 26.51
N THR A 706 -15.75 58.85 25.44
CA THR A 706 -16.15 57.43 25.49
C THR A 706 -15.05 56.49 25.02
N GLY A 707 -13.95 57.04 24.46
CA GLY A 707 -12.88 56.24 23.87
C GLY A 707 -13.30 55.44 22.63
N ARG A 708 -14.50 55.67 22.11
CA ARG A 708 -14.99 55.01 20.90
C ARG A 708 -14.09 55.35 19.72
N ASN A 709 -13.96 54.38 18.82
CA ASN A 709 -13.16 54.52 17.61
C ASN A 709 -13.66 55.71 16.79
N LYS A 710 -12.73 56.52 16.28
CA LYS A 710 -13.04 57.63 15.38
C LYS A 710 -12.89 57.17 13.94
N VAL A 711 -13.85 57.54 13.11
CA VAL A 711 -13.87 57.24 11.68
C VAL A 711 -13.84 58.54 10.92
N GLU A 712 -12.98 58.61 9.91
CA GLU A 712 -12.87 59.76 9.01
C GLU A 712 -13.01 59.32 7.55
N LEU A 713 -13.70 60.14 6.77
CA LEU A 713 -13.71 60.08 5.32
C LEU A 713 -12.88 61.24 4.78
N VAL A 714 -11.83 60.92 4.03
CA VAL A 714 -10.83 61.88 3.56
C VAL A 714 -10.78 61.88 2.04
N LEU A 715 -10.72 63.07 1.44
CA LEU A 715 -10.39 63.22 0.02
C LEU A 715 -8.87 63.29 -0.11
N GLN A 716 -8.29 62.36 -0.86
CA GLN A 716 -6.89 62.41 -1.26
C GLN A 716 -6.77 62.72 -2.75
N THR A 717 -5.76 63.50 -3.10
CA THR A 717 -5.36 63.73 -4.50
C THR A 717 -3.95 63.24 -4.74
N ARG A 718 -3.68 62.78 -5.96
CA ARG A 718 -2.34 62.38 -6.39
C ARG A 718 -1.70 63.45 -7.27
N ASP A 719 -0.40 63.69 -7.10
CA ASP A 719 0.37 64.42 -8.10
C ASP A 719 0.34 63.64 -9.44
N PRO A 720 -0.20 64.20 -10.54
CA PRO A 720 -0.29 63.48 -11.81
C PRO A 720 1.08 63.20 -12.44
N ALA A 721 2.14 63.92 -12.04
CA ALA A 721 3.50 63.69 -12.55
C ALA A 721 4.20 62.49 -11.89
N ILE A 722 3.65 61.95 -10.79
CA ILE A 722 4.28 60.87 -10.03
C ILE A 722 3.29 59.70 -9.91
N ASP A 723 3.55 58.63 -10.66
CA ASP A 723 2.75 57.40 -10.64
C ASP A 723 3.18 56.47 -9.49
N SER A 724 3.00 56.92 -8.24
CA SER A 724 3.36 56.19 -7.03
C SER A 724 2.31 56.39 -5.93
N ASP A 725 2.15 55.39 -5.06
CA ASP A 725 1.30 55.52 -3.87
C ASP A 725 1.80 56.56 -2.87
N LEU A 726 3.09 56.93 -2.94
CA LEU A 726 3.66 58.00 -2.11
C LEU A 726 3.28 59.41 -2.59
N ALA A 727 2.72 59.54 -3.79
CA ALA A 727 2.31 60.82 -4.36
C ALA A 727 0.91 61.27 -3.92
N TRP A 728 0.21 60.46 -3.13
CA TRP A 728 -1.09 60.81 -2.58
C TRP A 728 -0.95 61.70 -1.34
N ARG A 729 -1.79 62.72 -1.25
CA ARG A 729 -1.87 63.61 -0.08
C ARG A 729 -3.32 63.89 0.30
N ASP A 730 -3.54 64.13 1.59
CA ASP A 730 -4.84 64.55 2.13
C ASP A 730 -5.15 65.97 1.61
N GLU A 731 -6.21 66.11 0.82
CA GLU A 731 -6.76 67.39 0.38
C GLU A 731 -7.71 67.96 1.45
N GLY A 732 -8.45 67.09 2.12
CA GLY A 732 -9.31 67.50 3.23
C GLY A 732 -10.11 66.33 3.84
N VAL A 733 -10.45 66.48 5.13
CA VAL A 733 -11.37 65.57 5.83
C VAL A 733 -12.81 65.98 5.48
N LEU A 734 -13.52 65.14 4.75
CA LEU A 734 -14.89 65.37 4.31
C LEU A 734 -15.91 65.11 5.41
N ALA A 735 -15.62 64.14 6.28
CA ALA A 735 -16.41 63.84 7.47
C ALA A 735 -15.55 63.18 8.55
N SER A 736 -15.90 63.42 9.81
CA SER A 736 -15.26 62.82 10.99
C SER A 736 -16.32 62.58 12.06
N GLY A 737 -16.31 61.41 12.69
CA GLY A 737 -17.23 61.10 13.79
C GLY A 737 -16.83 59.83 14.55
N LEU A 738 -17.56 59.52 15.62
CA LEU A 738 -17.33 58.31 16.41
C LEU A 738 -18.15 57.14 15.86
N ALA A 739 -17.53 55.97 15.74
CA ALA A 739 -18.24 54.73 15.46
C ALA A 739 -19.19 54.41 16.63
N SER A 740 -20.41 54.00 16.30
CA SER A 740 -21.45 53.69 17.29
C SER A 740 -21.86 52.23 17.18
N PRO A 741 -21.85 51.47 18.29
CA PRO A 741 -22.35 50.10 18.28
C PRO A 741 -23.85 50.10 17.98
N GLN A 742 -24.30 49.10 17.22
CA GLN A 742 -25.70 48.91 16.86
C GLN A 742 -26.17 47.55 17.41
N THR A 743 -27.38 47.49 17.95
CA THR A 743 -27.99 46.25 18.44
C THR A 743 -28.42 45.35 17.28
N GLY A 744 -28.05 44.05 17.30
CA GLY A 744 -28.57 43.04 16.35
C GLY A 744 -27.56 42.33 15.43
N LEU A 745 -26.26 42.33 15.74
CA LEU A 745 -25.27 41.61 14.93
C LEU A 745 -25.37 40.08 15.10
N LEU A 746 -25.47 39.31 14.00
CA LEU A 746 -24.91 37.94 13.94
C LEU A 746 -23.85 37.94 12.84
N GLN A 747 -22.69 37.33 13.06
CA GLN A 747 -21.70 37.22 11.99
C GLN A 747 -22.18 36.20 10.95
N PRO A 748 -22.24 36.55 9.66
CA PRO A 748 -22.41 35.53 8.63
C PRO A 748 -21.19 34.62 8.63
N ILE A 749 -21.43 33.30 8.70
CA ILE A 749 -20.38 32.29 8.56
C ILE A 749 -19.98 32.28 7.09
N VAL A 750 -18.84 32.90 6.76
CA VAL A 750 -18.28 32.84 5.41
C VAL A 750 -17.31 31.66 5.36
N HIS A 751 -17.75 30.55 4.77
CA HIS A 751 -16.86 29.45 4.41
C HIS A 751 -15.94 29.92 3.27
N SER A 752 -14.62 29.80 3.43
CA SER A 752 -13.69 30.39 2.49
C SER A 752 -12.36 29.62 2.46
N PRO A 753 -12.13 28.72 1.47
CA PRO A 753 -10.95 27.85 1.41
C PRO A 753 -9.73 28.48 0.68
N TRP A 754 -9.49 29.80 0.82
CA TRP A 754 -8.76 30.58 -0.20
C TRP A 754 -7.23 30.61 -0.12
N PHE A 755 -6.61 30.18 0.97
CA PHE A 755 -5.16 30.35 1.15
C PHE A 755 -4.41 29.10 0.67
N THR A 756 -4.11 29.03 -0.63
CA THR A 756 -3.38 27.89 -1.23
C THR A 756 -2.19 28.29 -2.12
N GLN A 757 -1.52 29.43 -1.91
CA GLN A 757 -0.21 29.67 -2.54
C GLN A 757 0.78 30.49 -1.67
N PRO A 758 2.09 30.15 -1.68
CA PRO A 758 3.14 30.90 -1.00
C PRO A 758 3.51 32.17 -1.78
N ALA A 759 3.84 33.26 -1.07
CA ALA A 759 4.28 34.53 -1.66
C ALA A 759 5.69 34.90 -1.15
N SER A 760 6.48 35.56 -2.00
CA SER A 760 7.82 36.05 -1.68
C SER A 760 7.81 37.54 -1.26
N PRO A 761 8.64 37.95 -0.27
CA PRO A 761 8.63 39.27 0.35
C PRO A 761 9.82 40.17 -0.04
N ALA A 762 9.75 41.43 0.41
CA ALA A 762 10.90 42.23 0.86
C ALA A 762 10.64 42.71 2.32
N PRO A 763 11.65 42.92 3.18
CA PRO A 763 11.50 42.74 4.62
C PRO A 763 11.66 43.99 5.52
N THR A 764 11.09 43.92 6.73
CA THR A 764 11.53 44.65 7.94
C THR A 764 11.78 43.62 9.05
N GLU A 765 12.84 43.76 9.85
CA GLU A 765 13.43 42.66 10.65
C GLU A 765 13.12 42.71 12.16
N VAL A 766 12.78 41.56 12.76
CA VAL A 766 12.73 41.32 14.21
C VAL A 766 13.52 40.06 14.53
N THR A 767 14.35 40.01 15.57
CA THR A 767 15.20 38.83 15.86
C THR A 767 14.77 38.11 17.14
N ARG A 768 14.70 36.77 17.15
CA ARG A 768 14.56 35.92 18.36
C ARG A 768 15.54 34.74 18.32
N PRO A 769 16.02 34.25 19.47
CA PRO A 769 16.85 33.04 19.53
C PRO A 769 16.02 31.78 19.20
N GLY A 770 16.46 30.98 18.23
CA GLY A 770 15.89 29.66 17.94
C GLY A 770 16.42 28.57 18.89
N HIS A 771 15.77 27.39 18.90
CA HIS A 771 16.10 26.28 19.80
C HIS A 771 17.54 25.73 19.58
N LEU A 772 18.11 25.90 18.39
CA LEU A 772 19.49 25.54 18.05
C LEU A 772 20.50 26.70 18.25
N GLY A 773 20.10 27.77 18.94
CA GLY A 773 20.96 28.93 19.25
C GLY A 773 21.19 29.90 18.09
N GLN A 774 20.63 29.63 16.90
CA GLN A 774 20.70 30.55 15.76
C GLN A 774 19.62 31.65 15.89
N PRO A 775 19.98 32.94 15.80
CA PRO A 775 19.01 34.02 15.76
C PRO A 775 18.18 33.94 14.46
N GLN A 776 16.86 33.81 14.61
CA GLN A 776 15.93 33.85 13.49
C GLN A 776 15.40 35.27 13.30
N VAL A 777 15.44 35.75 12.07
CA VAL A 777 14.98 37.09 11.66
C VAL A 777 13.56 36.96 11.07
N PHE A 778 12.62 37.74 11.60
CA PHE A 778 11.19 37.72 11.29
C PHE A 778 10.77 38.98 10.55
N HIS A 779 9.83 38.82 9.62
CA HIS A 779 9.17 39.91 8.92
C HIS A 779 7.69 40.03 9.33
N THR A 780 7.25 41.24 9.68
CA THR A 780 5.97 41.49 10.36
C THR A 780 4.79 41.88 9.46
N GLU A 781 4.98 42.04 8.13
CA GLU A 781 3.87 42.35 7.22
C GLU A 781 3.61 41.22 6.21
N LEU A 782 2.33 40.83 6.12
CA LEU A 782 1.83 39.74 5.29
C LEU A 782 0.81 40.33 4.30
N GLN A 783 1.18 40.50 3.03
CA GLN A 783 0.20 40.76 1.96
C GLN A 783 0.06 39.55 1.05
N LEU A 784 -1.17 39.03 0.96
CA LEU A 784 -1.53 37.78 0.28
C LEU A 784 -2.10 38.06 -1.12
N PRO A 785 -1.49 37.57 -2.23
CA PRO A 785 -2.09 37.64 -3.56
C PRO A 785 -3.18 36.57 -3.77
N ARG A 786 -4.22 36.91 -4.54
CA ARG A 786 -5.43 36.10 -4.80
C ARG A 786 -5.26 35.10 -5.95
N ARG A 787 -5.90 33.92 -5.83
CA ARG A 787 -6.44 33.16 -6.99
C ARG A 787 -7.90 33.58 -7.27
N PRO A 788 -8.33 33.69 -8.54
CA PRO A 788 -9.74 33.85 -8.89
C PRO A 788 -10.41 32.47 -8.96
N GLY A 789 -11.26 32.13 -7.99
CA GLY A 789 -12.02 30.87 -8.06
C GLY A 789 -12.96 30.63 -6.88
N ILE A 790 -14.26 30.51 -7.20
CA ILE A 790 -15.43 30.21 -6.34
C ILE A 790 -16.01 31.43 -5.61
N ARG A 791 -17.00 32.10 -6.22
CA ARG A 791 -17.82 33.11 -5.53
C ARG A 791 -18.46 32.46 -4.29
N PRO A 792 -18.41 33.06 -3.08
CA PRO A 792 -19.27 32.62 -1.99
C PRO A 792 -20.71 32.89 -2.42
N GLU A 793 -21.43 31.85 -2.80
CA GLU A 793 -22.86 31.93 -2.96
C GLU A 793 -23.51 31.96 -1.57
N VAL A 794 -24.37 32.97 -1.39
CA VAL A 794 -25.34 33.12 -0.30
C VAL A 794 -24.76 33.51 1.08
N ILE A 795 -24.68 34.82 1.33
CA ILE A 795 -24.87 35.37 2.68
C ILE A 795 -26.37 35.25 2.97
N VAL A 796 -26.79 34.25 3.74
CA VAL A 796 -28.17 34.19 4.26
C VAL A 796 -28.38 35.38 5.19
N GLY A 797 -29.49 36.10 4.98
CA GLY A 797 -29.82 37.37 5.60
C GLY A 797 -29.61 37.41 7.11
N VAL A 798 -28.67 38.26 7.52
CA VAL A 798 -28.52 38.73 8.89
C VAL A 798 -28.23 40.22 8.82
N SER A 799 -28.87 41.01 9.69
CA SER A 799 -28.57 42.43 9.88
C SER A 799 -27.11 42.65 10.27
N ASP A 800 -26.35 43.27 9.36
CA ASP A 800 -25.03 43.85 9.62
C ASP A 800 -25.19 45.38 9.56
N PRO A 801 -25.72 46.03 10.62
CA PRO A 801 -26.02 47.46 10.63
C PRO A 801 -24.74 48.31 10.51
N ALA A 802 -24.89 49.53 9.98
CA ALA A 802 -23.76 50.44 9.85
C ALA A 802 -23.38 51.01 11.22
N VAL A 803 -22.11 50.82 11.62
CA VAL A 803 -21.54 51.44 12.82
C VAL A 803 -21.15 52.90 12.58
N TRP A 804 -21.04 53.29 11.30
CA TRP A 804 -20.85 54.67 10.87
C TRP A 804 -21.48 54.85 9.48
N ASP A 805 -22.25 55.93 9.30
CA ASP A 805 -22.98 56.24 8.06
C ASP A 805 -22.85 57.74 7.78
N VAL A 806 -22.32 58.10 6.61
CA VAL A 806 -22.17 59.51 6.23
C VAL A 806 -22.44 59.76 4.75
N ARG A 807 -22.96 60.96 4.46
CA ARG A 807 -23.03 61.52 3.11
C ARG A 807 -22.14 62.76 3.04
N ALA A 808 -21.23 62.80 2.08
CA ALA A 808 -20.34 63.94 1.89
C ALA A 808 -20.25 64.35 0.42
N THR A 809 -20.21 65.65 0.17
CA THR A 809 -19.98 66.20 -1.18
C THR A 809 -18.49 66.16 -1.48
N VAL A 810 -18.12 65.57 -2.63
CA VAL A 810 -16.74 65.35 -3.06
C VAL A 810 -16.42 66.26 -4.24
N LYS A 811 -15.51 67.23 -4.03
CA LYS A 811 -15.06 68.18 -5.06
C LYS A 811 -13.54 68.12 -5.23
N PRO A 812 -13.02 67.23 -6.08
CA PRO A 812 -11.59 67.13 -6.30
C PRO A 812 -11.06 68.33 -7.11
N PRO A 813 -9.84 68.84 -6.82
CA PRO A 813 -9.12 69.77 -7.68
C PRO A 813 -9.04 69.28 -9.13
N PRO A 814 -9.27 70.15 -10.13
CA PRO A 814 -9.28 69.75 -11.53
C PRO A 814 -7.90 69.23 -11.97
N GLY A 815 -7.90 68.17 -12.80
CA GLY A 815 -6.69 67.61 -13.40
C GLY A 815 -5.83 66.72 -12.48
N ARG A 816 -6.30 66.41 -11.27
CA ARG A 816 -5.61 65.47 -10.36
C ARG A 816 -6.45 64.22 -10.11
N PRO A 817 -5.87 63.01 -10.20
CA PRO A 817 -6.53 61.79 -9.73
C PRO A 817 -6.96 61.93 -8.27
N ALA A 818 -8.18 61.48 -7.95
CA ALA A 818 -8.76 61.60 -6.62
C ALA A 818 -9.20 60.24 -6.08
N ARG A 819 -9.08 60.04 -4.77
CA ARG A 819 -9.63 58.88 -4.06
C ARG A 819 -10.22 59.31 -2.72
N LEU A 820 -11.21 58.55 -2.27
CA LEU A 820 -11.72 58.61 -0.92
C LEU A 820 -10.97 57.60 -0.05
N VAL A 821 -10.56 58.03 1.14
CA VAL A 821 -9.95 57.18 2.16
C VAL A 821 -10.87 57.14 3.35
N LEU A 822 -11.34 55.94 3.70
CA LEU A 822 -12.04 55.68 4.93
C LEU A 822 -11.03 55.16 5.94
N ARG A 823 -10.84 55.86 7.06
CA ARG A 823 -9.87 55.48 8.10
C ARG A 823 -10.51 55.43 9.48
N GLU A 824 -10.19 54.39 10.24
CA GLU A 824 -10.66 54.15 11.60
C GLU A 824 -9.48 54.19 12.57
N PHE A 825 -9.65 54.92 13.66
CA PHE A 825 -8.66 55.09 14.70
C PHE A 825 -9.18 54.62 16.05
N GLU A 826 -8.40 53.80 16.74
CA GLU A 826 -8.49 53.63 18.19
C GLU A 826 -7.95 54.87 18.90
N ARG A 827 -8.54 55.22 20.04
CA ARG A 827 -8.22 56.43 20.78
C ARG A 827 -7.86 56.08 22.21
N TYR A 828 -6.74 56.61 22.70
CA TYR A 828 -6.28 56.40 24.07
C TYR A 828 -5.64 57.67 24.64
N TYR A 829 -5.71 57.81 25.96
CA TYR A 829 -4.92 58.82 26.64
C TYR A 829 -3.46 58.39 26.68
N THR A 830 -2.58 59.36 26.47
CA THR A 830 -1.15 59.21 26.71
C THR A 830 -0.78 59.80 28.07
N ASP A 831 0.43 59.49 28.51
CA ASP A 831 1.05 60.15 29.66
C ASP A 831 1.42 61.62 29.37
N ARG A 832 1.36 62.05 28.09
CA ARG A 832 1.63 63.43 27.70
C ARG A 832 0.46 64.32 28.07
N THR A 833 0.76 65.53 28.53
CA THR A 833 -0.26 66.51 28.89
C THR A 833 0.04 67.89 28.33
N VAL A 834 -1.03 68.61 27.96
CA VAL A 834 -0.98 70.00 27.50
C VAL A 834 -1.82 70.91 28.41
N PRO A 835 -1.55 72.22 28.49
CA PRO A 835 -2.39 73.15 29.24
C PRO A 835 -3.85 73.06 28.77
N ALA A 836 -4.81 73.06 29.70
CA ALA A 836 -6.22 73.19 29.34
C ALA A 836 -6.43 74.53 28.62
N GLY A 837 -7.07 74.49 27.44
CA GLY A 837 -7.31 75.69 26.63
C GLY A 837 -8.22 76.70 27.34
N PRO A 838 -8.28 77.97 26.87
CA PRO A 838 -8.99 79.06 27.55
C PRO A 838 -10.51 78.85 27.73
N ASN A 839 -11.09 77.87 27.04
CA ASN A 839 -12.53 77.59 27.04
C ASN A 839 -12.95 76.41 27.95
N ILE A 840 -12.03 75.84 28.75
CA ILE A 840 -12.33 74.75 29.69
C ILE A 840 -12.30 75.31 31.11
N GLN A 841 -13.38 75.12 31.88
CA GLN A 841 -13.47 75.57 33.27
C GLN A 841 -12.44 74.84 34.16
N GLY A 842 -11.34 75.52 34.48
CA GLY A 842 -10.28 74.99 35.35
C GLY A 842 -8.96 75.73 35.14
N LYS A 843 -8.82 76.92 35.71
CA LYS A 843 -7.54 77.67 35.67
C LYS A 843 -6.44 76.83 36.34
N GLY A 844 -5.47 76.38 35.55
CA GLY A 844 -4.28 75.65 36.02
C GLY A 844 -4.26 74.14 35.77
N GLN A 845 -5.32 73.55 35.20
CA GLN A 845 -5.36 72.10 34.92
C GLN A 845 -4.64 71.73 33.62
N ARG A 846 -4.01 70.55 33.60
CA ARG A 846 -3.37 69.96 32.41
C ARG A 846 -4.28 68.85 31.85
N ARG A 847 -4.55 68.86 30.55
CA ARG A 847 -5.31 67.79 29.87
C ARG A 847 -4.37 66.73 29.31
N ARG A 848 -4.74 65.46 29.38
CA ARG A 848 -4.02 64.38 28.71
C ARG A 848 -4.18 64.50 27.20
N VAL A 849 -3.12 64.17 26.46
CA VAL A 849 -3.14 64.13 24.99
C VAL A 849 -3.77 62.82 24.56
N ILE A 850 -4.71 62.92 23.61
CA ILE A 850 -5.33 61.79 22.95
C ILE A 850 -4.44 61.41 21.78
N GLU A 851 -3.95 60.17 21.77
CA GLU A 851 -3.32 59.59 20.59
C GLU A 851 -4.33 58.73 19.82
N GLU A 852 -4.22 58.78 18.50
CA GLU A 852 -5.08 58.08 17.57
C GLU A 852 -4.24 57.02 16.82
N ARG A 853 -4.53 55.74 17.01
CA ARG A 853 -3.87 54.63 16.32
C ARG A 853 -4.74 54.14 15.17
N LEU A 854 -4.21 54.18 13.95
CA LEU A 854 -4.90 53.66 12.77
C LEU A 854 -5.04 52.14 12.87
N VAL A 855 -6.28 51.64 12.81
CA VAL A 855 -6.61 50.20 12.91
C VAL A 855 -7.30 49.63 11.68
N TYR A 856 -7.82 50.51 10.83
CA TYR A 856 -8.40 50.15 9.54
C TYR A 856 -8.33 51.33 8.58
N SER A 857 -7.98 51.05 7.34
CA SER A 857 -8.03 52.01 6.24
C SER A 857 -8.49 51.32 4.96
N GLU A 858 -9.34 51.97 4.18
CA GLU A 858 -9.75 51.49 2.87
C GLU A 858 -9.86 52.63 1.86
N PHE A 859 -9.53 52.33 0.61
CA PHE A 859 -9.41 53.30 -0.48
C PHE A 859 -10.48 53.04 -1.54
N PHE A 860 -11.15 54.10 -2.00
CA PHE A 860 -12.09 54.06 -3.11
C PHE A 860 -11.72 55.13 -4.15
N ASP A 861 -11.36 54.72 -5.37
CA ASP A 861 -11.08 55.69 -6.44
C ASP A 861 -12.31 56.55 -6.73
N TRP A 862 -12.11 57.86 -6.89
CA TRP A 862 -13.18 58.79 -7.21
C TRP A 862 -12.98 59.35 -8.63
N PRO A 863 -13.83 58.94 -9.60
CA PRO A 863 -13.72 59.37 -10.98
C PRO A 863 -14.26 60.78 -11.20
#